data_AF-A0A165XIX1-F1
#
_entry.id   AF-A0A165XIX1-F1
#
_cell.length_a   1.000
_cell.length_b   1.000
_cell.length_c   1.000
_cell.angle_alpha   90.00
_cell.angle_beta   90.00
_cell.angle_gamma   90.00
#
_symmetry.space_group_name_H-M   'P 1'
#
loop_
_entity.id
_entity.type
_entity.pdbx_description
1 polymer ?
#
loop_
_entity_poly.entity_id
_entity_poly.type
_entity_poly.pdbx_seq_one_letter_code
_entity_poly.pdbx_strand_id
1 'polypeptide(L)'
;MAPTAPGFNSAPKQAHHRGRNDRATPSVPPPGPTATSGLPSRPGLSYHPSASSVSRASSSSAASSSSVLPPLRFFLPTAIPAPAMSSGEMPAPLRFSLDSGLTPVQPLPAPPQPLTPLAPTQPQPHPPPARLPQPGSSRQHKPTPSSTPVRPIKPLPSRTSSSTPSNAAKASSTPTPPAPPRSFITKDHLPPGYASASLWGDTAIACYDTEYIGPNPRFCESSAALGHDGYAREVEYTLYAQSYDERAAFLGFLELPCAYNKEWIEFRDPSREDLSNIVADSDFKASRKVQDDVRGLSWHLYNKYKVAECLLRLILHKDVLPGDSLERKIITETSPPLLEAKRMMGCWLVLRDETLKSMADFVISMRAWQRYARTISAFLNFVGAMVDSVDRATFRTLFPSELEKADYFVRRLKRHSLDSRYRGVIFVSKDATTYQKFFRQRHVPTYVRVTVDALDVNGGIPLSSTSAPRCSLEISESMTYVKQRNLPLHMYPPQNAEWQLCELLWRGILPRNDAYKSSESVEARKRKLSNFEQDRKRHRAAGDAKEAARREKFNATESDMGTSFEVYEWVAENSPGARHYLEQRGTARPLDMPQPMSDYAEAEEQIINHLHYLPLNCPNPATYLPPVHLFLGFKSDERLAIMMANLSWLLPILLFRIPMARRPGSAIKRFRTRDWKNILWGKGWEKEDFWEKGGKMFFGGNDEELAYARNHSKRPPFGELLCGCDATAERLTGDRTMARNIVFALHQWHLLLFLPNLADPAKLEKAGVPGIEEQFEPVRVNNYTLPARDAVVHYTPDFRFGFDVVEKSKAKQKKEGKGILLKIQDMVISDWGSVHPSGWLSEYTLENQANDTKRRVWLEYLAHILASSPHARALDDDKGTSEGWWSTSRLKAYNGHQQIAGGRETEDELQRHLFLRYVLTSLKAGQVPPEFLSLTETYEYGLCSKCRASSTVTMDYNDLSDEEADDYEFAREKYL
;
A
#
# COMPACT_ATOMS: atom_id res chain seq x y z
N MET A 1 10.26 -67.59 40.86
CA MET A 1 11.28 -67.15 41.85
C MET A 1 11.62 -65.68 41.60
N ALA A 2 12.00 -64.96 42.65
CA ALA A 2 12.41 -63.55 42.68
C ALA A 2 13.17 -63.32 44.01
N PRO A 3 13.70 -62.12 44.37
CA PRO A 3 13.81 -60.86 43.62
C PRO A 3 15.26 -60.27 43.64
N THR A 4 15.49 -59.08 43.06
CA THR A 4 15.94 -57.85 43.76
C THR A 4 16.49 -56.76 42.82
N ALA A 5 16.32 -55.50 43.25
CA ALA A 5 16.99 -54.26 42.80
C ALA A 5 17.73 -53.66 44.05
N PRO A 6 18.36 -52.45 44.10
CA PRO A 6 18.25 -51.26 43.21
C PRO A 6 19.57 -50.45 42.97
N GLY A 7 19.50 -49.22 42.41
CA GLY A 7 20.39 -48.11 42.85
C GLY A 7 21.11 -47.19 41.84
N PHE A 8 20.44 -46.12 41.37
CA PHE A 8 20.92 -44.74 41.13
C PHE A 8 22.26 -44.34 40.42
N ASN A 9 22.09 -43.47 39.40
CA ASN A 9 22.77 -42.17 39.11
C ASN A 9 24.11 -41.97 38.30
N SER A 10 23.97 -41.07 37.30
CA SER A 10 24.87 -39.98 36.80
C SER A 10 26.29 -40.24 36.20
N ALA A 11 26.39 -40.14 34.86
CA ALA A 11 26.99 -39.04 34.04
C ALA A 11 28.42 -38.47 34.33
N PRO A 12 29.10 -37.74 33.39
CA PRO A 12 29.15 -37.79 31.90
C PRO A 12 30.54 -37.49 31.22
N LYS A 13 30.58 -37.50 29.86
CA LYS A 13 31.40 -36.66 28.92
C LYS A 13 32.93 -36.86 28.67
N GLN A 14 33.28 -36.70 27.37
CA GLN A 14 34.46 -36.05 26.73
C GLN A 14 35.87 -36.70 26.61
N ALA A 15 36.14 -37.22 25.38
CA ALA A 15 37.05 -36.64 24.35
C ALA A 15 38.61 -36.77 24.37
N HIS A 16 39.16 -36.63 23.13
CA HIS A 16 40.49 -36.12 22.68
C HIS A 16 41.56 -37.01 22.00
N HIS A 17 42.04 -36.46 20.86
CA HIS A 17 43.37 -36.50 20.22
C HIS A 17 44.07 -37.79 19.72
N ARG A 18 44.54 -37.71 18.46
CA ARG A 18 45.95 -37.95 18.06
C ARG A 18 46.41 -36.91 17.01
N GLY A 19 47.70 -36.59 16.99
CA GLY A 19 48.43 -35.98 15.85
C GLY A 19 49.26 -37.05 15.12
N ARG A 20 50.43 -36.82 14.50
CA ARG A 20 51.28 -35.65 14.19
C ARG A 20 52.39 -36.16 13.23
N ASN A 21 53.06 -35.31 12.43
CA ASN A 21 54.53 -35.33 12.17
C ASN A 21 54.99 -34.36 11.04
N ASP A 22 55.89 -33.44 11.39
CA ASP A 22 57.15 -32.93 10.78
C ASP A 22 57.46 -33.17 9.27
N ARG A 23 58.30 -32.37 8.55
CA ARG A 23 59.63 -31.85 8.94
C ARG A 23 60.26 -30.80 7.97
N ALA A 24 61.00 -29.81 8.53
CA ALA A 24 62.14 -29.02 7.97
C ALA A 24 61.99 -27.98 6.81
N THR A 25 62.96 -27.04 6.75
CA THR A 25 63.18 -25.89 5.81
C THR A 25 64.67 -25.78 5.39
N PRO A 26 65.08 -24.82 4.51
CA PRO A 26 65.87 -23.65 5.01
C PRO A 26 65.89 -22.31 4.19
N SER A 27 66.21 -21.18 4.88
CA SER A 27 66.88 -19.88 4.48
C SER A 27 66.72 -19.22 3.07
N VAL A 28 66.23 -17.98 2.86
CA VAL A 28 66.79 -16.60 3.18
C VAL A 28 68.15 -16.32 2.46
N PRO A 29 68.38 -15.21 1.68
CA PRO A 29 68.05 -13.78 1.97
C PRO A 29 67.61 -12.82 0.79
N PRO A 30 67.21 -11.56 1.08
CA PRO A 30 67.13 -10.40 0.16
C PRO A 30 68.33 -9.41 0.34
N PRO A 31 68.63 -8.44 -0.56
CA PRO A 31 67.94 -7.11 -0.58
C PRO A 31 67.99 -6.33 -1.94
N GLY A 32 67.45 -5.10 -1.96
CA GLY A 32 68.01 -4.01 -2.81
C GLY A 32 67.03 -3.27 -3.76
N PRO A 33 67.35 -2.02 -4.19
CA PRO A 33 66.30 -1.03 -4.48
C PRO A 33 66.52 -0.15 -5.75
N THR A 34 65.83 1.01 -5.76
CA THR A 34 66.04 2.24 -6.55
C THR A 34 65.46 2.36 -7.97
N ALA A 35 65.23 3.62 -8.36
CA ALA A 35 64.45 4.06 -9.52
C ALA A 35 65.32 4.94 -10.47
N THR A 36 64.70 5.91 -11.16
CA THR A 36 65.23 6.71 -12.30
C THR A 36 65.27 5.90 -13.62
N SER A 37 65.11 6.48 -14.82
CA SER A 37 64.81 7.87 -15.27
C SER A 37 63.98 7.83 -16.58
N GLY A 38 63.49 8.98 -17.11
CA GLY A 38 62.87 9.00 -18.45
C GLY A 38 61.92 10.17 -18.77
N LEU A 39 62.48 11.33 -19.17
CA LEU A 39 61.84 12.31 -20.07
C LEU A 39 62.11 11.87 -21.55
N PRO A 40 61.62 12.53 -22.64
CA PRO A 40 60.90 13.81 -22.74
C PRO A 40 59.70 13.92 -23.74
N SER A 41 58.95 15.02 -23.62
CA SER A 41 58.42 15.92 -24.68
C SER A 41 57.90 15.46 -26.07
N ARG A 42 56.59 15.75 -26.33
CA ARG A 42 56.01 16.41 -27.55
C ARG A 42 56.15 15.68 -28.92
N PRO A 43 55.56 16.20 -30.03
CA PRO A 43 54.39 17.08 -30.22
C PRO A 43 53.35 16.53 -31.24
N GLY A 44 52.29 17.29 -31.56
CA GLY A 44 51.91 17.46 -32.98
C GLY A 44 50.49 17.07 -33.45
N LEU A 45 49.75 18.12 -33.87
CA LEU A 45 48.98 18.22 -35.13
C LEU A 45 47.94 17.15 -35.54
N SER A 46 46.67 17.57 -35.44
CA SER A 46 45.63 17.58 -36.50
C SER A 46 45.57 16.47 -37.57
N TYR A 47 44.39 15.84 -37.70
CA TYR A 47 43.82 15.50 -39.02
C TYR A 47 42.27 15.59 -39.02
N HIS A 48 41.73 16.16 -40.08
CA HIS A 48 40.37 16.00 -40.62
C HIS A 48 40.43 14.90 -41.73
N PRO A 49 39.36 14.51 -42.46
CA PRO A 49 37.92 14.75 -42.27
C PRO A 49 37.06 13.46 -42.47
N SER A 50 35.74 13.65 -42.59
CA SER A 50 34.84 12.97 -43.55
C SER A 50 34.86 11.43 -43.74
N ALA A 51 33.87 10.80 -43.11
CA ALA A 51 32.69 10.23 -43.78
C ALA A 51 32.76 8.95 -44.65
N SER A 52 31.63 8.22 -44.57
CA SER A 52 31.09 7.23 -45.52
C SER A 52 31.74 5.85 -45.61
N SER A 53 31.00 4.75 -45.87
CA SER A 53 29.56 4.47 -45.67
C SER A 53 29.27 2.96 -45.90
N VAL A 54 27.99 2.56 -45.83
CA VAL A 54 27.41 1.45 -46.60
C VAL A 54 27.88 0.00 -46.28
N SER A 55 27.11 -0.60 -45.36
CA SER A 55 26.25 -1.76 -45.63
C SER A 55 26.76 -3.22 -45.59
N ARG A 56 26.15 -3.93 -44.63
CA ARG A 56 25.35 -5.16 -44.76
C ARG A 56 26.03 -6.53 -44.98
N ALA A 57 25.39 -7.49 -44.31
CA ALA A 57 25.23 -8.91 -44.64
C ALA A 57 26.46 -9.83 -44.49
N SER A 58 26.31 -11.10 -44.10
CA SER A 58 25.23 -11.77 -43.34
C SER A 58 25.70 -13.18 -42.96
N SER A 59 25.03 -13.82 -41.99
CA SER A 59 25.00 -15.30 -41.79
C SER A 59 26.34 -16.00 -41.47
N SER A 60 26.41 -17.21 -40.88
CA SER A 60 25.52 -17.92 -39.93
C SER A 60 26.19 -19.23 -39.49
N SER A 61 25.81 -19.80 -38.33
CA SER A 61 26.17 -21.15 -37.85
C SER A 61 27.67 -21.37 -37.50
N ALA A 62 28.11 -22.40 -36.77
CA ALA A 62 27.44 -23.50 -36.07
C ALA A 62 28.23 -23.82 -34.76
N ALA A 63 27.58 -24.01 -33.59
CA ALA A 63 27.20 -25.32 -33.00
C ALA A 63 28.30 -25.97 -32.09
N SER A 64 27.92 -27.04 -31.36
CA SER A 64 28.65 -27.73 -30.27
C SER A 64 29.02 -26.86 -29.04
N SER A 65 28.50 -27.07 -27.81
CA SER A 65 28.50 -28.24 -26.90
C SER A 65 29.86 -28.49 -26.24
N SER A 66 29.99 -28.79 -24.93
CA SER A 66 29.00 -29.29 -23.95
C SER A 66 29.38 -28.99 -22.48
N SER A 67 28.38 -29.04 -21.57
CA SER A 67 28.40 -29.38 -20.12
C SER A 67 29.75 -29.49 -19.37
N VAL A 68 29.88 -29.00 -18.12
CA VAL A 68 29.22 -29.53 -16.90
C VAL A 68 29.13 -28.49 -15.76
N LEU A 69 28.19 -28.71 -14.83
CA LEU A 69 27.84 -27.92 -13.61
C LEU A 69 28.28 -28.65 -12.31
N PRO A 70 28.05 -28.13 -11.08
CA PRO A 70 28.24 -26.79 -10.51
C PRO A 70 29.23 -26.91 -9.29
N PRO A 71 29.09 -26.33 -8.05
CA PRO A 71 27.88 -26.05 -7.25
C PRO A 71 27.68 -24.57 -6.81
N LEU A 72 26.41 -24.19 -6.65
CA LEU A 72 25.99 -22.96 -5.95
C LEU A 72 26.08 -23.13 -4.43
N ARG A 73 26.30 -22.02 -3.70
CA ARG A 73 25.76 -21.84 -2.35
C ARG A 73 25.03 -20.50 -2.23
N PHE A 74 23.92 -20.53 -1.49
CA PHE A 74 23.00 -19.42 -1.30
C PHE A 74 23.44 -18.53 -0.14
N PHE A 75 23.06 -17.25 -0.20
CA PHE A 75 22.54 -16.56 0.97
C PHE A 75 21.17 -15.93 0.67
N LEU A 76 20.27 -16.12 1.63
CA LEU A 76 18.93 -15.55 1.84
C LEU A 76 18.90 -15.17 3.35
N PRO A 77 17.94 -14.36 3.88
CA PRO A 77 16.61 -14.10 3.32
C PRO A 77 16.04 -12.65 3.45
N THR A 78 14.90 -12.42 2.79
CA THR A 78 13.75 -11.57 3.18
C THR A 78 13.92 -10.12 3.64
N ALA A 79 13.16 -9.24 2.96
CA ALA A 79 12.10 -8.48 3.65
C ALA A 79 10.72 -9.08 3.27
N ILE A 80 9.69 -8.87 4.10
CA ILE A 80 8.32 -9.37 3.89
C ILE A 80 7.44 -8.20 3.41
N PRO A 81 6.45 -8.41 2.51
CA PRO A 81 5.55 -7.34 2.10
C PRO A 81 4.79 -6.73 3.28
N ALA A 82 4.79 -5.41 3.38
CA ALA A 82 3.85 -4.68 4.21
C ALA A 82 2.40 -4.94 3.71
N PRO A 83 1.36 -4.79 4.55
CA PRO A 83 0.01 -4.67 4.03
C PRO A 83 -0.03 -3.51 3.04
N ALA A 84 -0.66 -3.72 1.87
CA ALA A 84 -0.84 -2.66 0.89
C ALA A 84 -1.71 -1.56 1.50
N MET A 85 -1.07 -0.49 1.96
CA MET A 85 -1.73 0.80 1.97
C MET A 85 -2.03 1.13 0.51
N SER A 86 -3.23 1.68 0.25
CA SER A 86 -3.53 2.24 -1.06
C SER A 86 -2.41 3.20 -1.44
N SER A 87 -2.00 3.18 -2.71
CA SER A 87 -1.12 4.19 -3.27
C SER A 87 -1.66 5.59 -2.94
N GLY A 88 -0.77 6.55 -2.72
CA GLY A 88 -1.10 7.95 -2.44
C GLY A 88 -1.65 8.70 -3.65
N GLU A 89 -2.36 8.00 -4.55
CA GLU A 89 -3.10 8.57 -5.66
C GLU A 89 -4.14 9.56 -5.12
N MET A 90 -4.21 10.73 -5.74
CA MET A 90 -5.21 11.73 -5.39
C MET A 90 -6.61 11.16 -5.69
N PRO A 91 -7.62 11.37 -4.82
CA PRO A 91 -9.00 11.05 -5.16
C PRO A 91 -9.37 11.72 -6.49
N ALA A 92 -10.00 10.96 -7.39
CA ALA A 92 -10.31 11.42 -8.73
C ALA A 92 -11.16 12.71 -8.67
N PRO A 93 -10.79 13.79 -9.39
CA PRO A 93 -11.54 15.03 -9.36
C PRO A 93 -12.96 14.80 -9.87
N LEU A 94 -13.96 15.23 -9.08
CA LEU A 94 -15.36 15.18 -9.46
C LEU A 94 -15.58 16.09 -10.66
N ARG A 95 -15.68 15.50 -11.86
CA ARG A 95 -16.07 16.22 -13.08
C ARG A 95 -17.53 16.67 -12.93
N PHE A 96 -17.72 17.91 -12.51
CA PHE A 96 -19.02 18.57 -12.57
C PHE A 96 -19.44 18.70 -14.03
N SER A 97 -20.44 17.92 -14.44
CA SER A 97 -21.02 18.02 -15.77
C SER A 97 -21.89 19.28 -15.84
N LEU A 98 -21.34 20.36 -16.39
CA LEU A 98 -22.05 21.60 -16.67
C LEU A 98 -22.99 21.40 -17.88
N ASP A 99 -24.13 20.76 -17.63
CA ASP A 99 -25.21 20.65 -18.61
C ASP A 99 -26.58 20.79 -17.93
N SER A 100 -27.52 21.46 -18.60
CA SER A 100 -28.67 22.09 -17.94
C SER A 100 -30.00 21.33 -18.13
N GLY A 101 -30.70 21.04 -17.02
CA GLY A 101 -32.03 20.40 -17.05
C GLY A 101 -32.83 20.60 -15.76
N LEU A 102 -33.69 21.62 -15.71
CA LEU A 102 -34.49 21.96 -14.53
C LEU A 102 -35.72 21.04 -14.36
N THR A 103 -35.82 20.35 -13.23
CA THR A 103 -37.11 19.94 -12.61
C THR A 103 -37.02 19.97 -11.08
N PRO A 104 -38.02 20.52 -10.36
CA PRO A 104 -37.99 20.59 -8.91
C PRO A 104 -38.53 19.30 -8.26
N VAL A 105 -37.81 18.76 -7.27
CA VAL A 105 -38.23 17.62 -6.44
C VAL A 105 -38.25 18.05 -4.96
N GLN A 106 -39.26 17.60 -4.21
CA GLN A 106 -39.47 17.98 -2.82
C GLN A 106 -38.43 17.37 -1.86
N PRO A 107 -38.12 18.03 -0.73
CA PRO A 107 -37.17 17.53 0.26
C PRO A 107 -37.76 16.38 1.11
N LEU A 108 -37.00 15.31 1.30
CA LEU A 108 -37.25 14.32 2.36
C LEU A 108 -36.71 14.82 3.72
N PRO A 109 -37.32 14.42 4.85
CA PRO A 109 -36.84 14.75 6.19
C PRO A 109 -35.60 13.92 6.60
N ALA A 110 -34.79 14.50 7.49
CA ALA A 110 -33.52 13.95 7.94
C ALA A 110 -33.63 12.75 8.92
N PRO A 111 -32.63 11.85 8.97
CA PRO A 111 -32.61 10.72 9.89
C PRO A 111 -32.22 11.14 11.33
N PRO A 112 -32.81 10.53 12.37
CA PRO A 112 -32.45 10.82 13.77
C PRO A 112 -31.15 10.14 14.21
N GLN A 113 -30.39 10.80 15.08
CA GLN A 113 -29.18 10.23 15.71
C GLN A 113 -29.52 9.25 16.85
N PRO A 114 -28.71 8.20 17.09
CA PRO A 114 -28.84 7.34 18.25
C PRO A 114 -28.17 7.95 19.50
N LEU A 115 -28.85 7.94 20.64
CA LEU A 115 -28.26 8.25 21.96
C LEU A 115 -28.26 7.02 22.89
N THR A 116 -27.21 6.94 23.69
CA THR A 116 -26.86 5.79 24.53
C THR A 116 -27.80 5.61 25.73
N PRO A 117 -28.23 4.38 26.07
CA PRO A 117 -29.02 4.15 27.28
C PRO A 117 -28.17 4.29 28.57
N LEU A 118 -28.74 4.92 29.59
CA LEU A 118 -28.23 4.90 30.96
C LEU A 118 -28.55 3.56 31.64
N ALA A 119 -27.64 3.10 32.51
CA ALA A 119 -27.78 1.83 33.23
C ALA A 119 -28.71 1.95 34.45
N PRO A 120 -29.47 0.89 34.80
CA PRO A 120 -30.32 0.88 36.00
C PRO A 120 -29.50 0.64 37.28
N THR A 121 -29.89 1.33 38.36
CA THR A 121 -29.34 1.18 39.70
C THR A 121 -29.70 -0.18 40.32
N GLN A 122 -28.77 -0.83 41.02
CA GLN A 122 -29.05 -1.96 41.92
C GLN A 122 -28.44 -1.73 43.33
N PRO A 123 -28.97 -2.41 44.37
CA PRO A 123 -28.76 -2.02 45.77
C PRO A 123 -27.44 -2.48 46.39
N GLN A 124 -27.04 -1.80 47.46
CA GLN A 124 -25.85 -2.13 48.27
C GLN A 124 -26.10 -3.27 49.29
N PRO A 125 -25.09 -4.10 49.56
CA PRO A 125 -24.86 -4.74 50.85
C PRO A 125 -23.77 -4.03 51.68
N HIS A 126 -23.69 -4.35 52.98
CA HIS A 126 -22.90 -3.65 54.01
C HIS A 126 -21.36 -3.92 53.99
N PRO A 127 -20.54 -3.05 54.61
CA PRO A 127 -19.07 -3.15 54.56
C PRO A 127 -18.43 -3.98 55.69
N PRO A 128 -17.30 -4.67 55.44
CA PRO A 128 -16.37 -5.17 56.46
C PRO A 128 -15.32 -4.10 56.88
N PRO A 129 -14.58 -4.29 58.00
CA PRO A 129 -13.89 -3.21 58.69
C PRO A 129 -12.49 -2.84 58.16
N ALA A 130 -11.98 -1.71 58.67
CA ALA A 130 -10.75 -1.05 58.23
C ALA A 130 -9.43 -1.81 58.52
N ARG A 131 -8.39 -1.47 57.77
CA ARG A 131 -6.97 -1.72 58.11
C ARG A 131 -6.16 -0.42 58.03
N LEU A 132 -5.07 -0.39 58.79
CA LEU A 132 -4.23 0.78 59.06
C LEU A 132 -3.37 1.19 57.86
N PRO A 133 -2.99 2.48 57.74
CA PRO A 133 -2.07 2.97 56.71
C PRO A 133 -0.60 2.70 57.06
N GLN A 134 0.24 2.52 56.04
CA GLN A 134 1.70 2.68 56.12
C GLN A 134 2.24 3.42 54.88
N PRO A 135 3.43 4.06 54.96
CA PRO A 135 3.59 5.39 54.36
C PRO A 135 4.66 5.52 53.26
N GLY A 136 4.57 6.62 52.51
CA GLY A 136 5.72 7.48 52.25
C GLY A 136 6.50 7.32 50.94
N SER A 137 6.17 8.15 49.95
CA SER A 137 7.14 8.89 49.10
C SER A 137 6.33 9.87 48.22
N SER A 138 6.21 11.16 48.49
CA SER A 138 7.25 12.20 48.68
C SER A 138 8.02 12.57 47.40
N ARG A 139 7.39 13.41 46.57
CA ARG A 139 8.06 14.57 45.98
C ARG A 139 7.07 15.73 45.84
N GLN A 140 7.36 16.82 46.55
CA GLN A 140 6.57 18.05 46.52
C GLN A 140 7.06 18.96 45.40
N HIS A 141 6.15 19.68 44.75
CA HIS A 141 6.41 21.04 44.29
C HIS A 141 5.23 21.93 44.69
N LYS A 142 5.54 23.18 45.05
CA LYS A 142 4.66 24.06 45.82
C LYS A 142 3.97 25.08 44.89
N PRO A 143 2.65 25.30 45.00
CA PRO A 143 1.92 26.26 44.18
C PRO A 143 1.92 27.68 44.79
N THR A 144 1.62 28.67 43.96
CA THR A 144 1.28 30.06 44.35
C THR A 144 0.12 30.55 43.46
N PRO A 145 -0.87 31.32 43.95
CA PRO A 145 -2.21 31.32 43.35
C PRO A 145 -2.57 32.58 42.56
N SER A 146 -3.71 32.51 41.85
CA SER A 146 -4.61 33.64 41.62
C SER A 146 -6.07 33.17 41.71
N SER A 147 -6.99 34.04 42.11
CA SER A 147 -8.35 33.64 42.53
C SER A 147 -9.41 34.70 42.24
N THR A 148 -10.53 34.30 41.63
CA THR A 148 -11.85 34.90 41.86
C THR A 148 -12.97 33.93 41.45
N PRO A 149 -14.09 33.84 42.19
CA PRO A 149 -15.16 32.87 41.93
C PRO A 149 -16.45 33.49 41.34
N VAL A 150 -17.24 32.69 40.62
CA VAL A 150 -18.64 33.00 40.25
C VAL A 150 -19.54 31.80 40.56
N ARG A 151 -20.81 32.06 40.93
CA ARG A 151 -21.77 31.09 41.49
C ARG A 151 -22.57 30.34 40.42
N PRO A 152 -23.04 29.11 40.69
CA PRO A 152 -24.02 28.40 39.86
C PRO A 152 -25.47 28.86 40.15
N ILE A 153 -26.36 28.69 39.17
CA ILE A 153 -27.81 28.96 39.26
C ILE A 153 -28.60 27.67 39.04
N LYS A 154 -29.71 27.48 39.78
CA LYS A 154 -30.66 26.35 39.62
C LYS A 154 -31.82 26.72 38.69
N PRO A 155 -32.36 25.79 37.89
CA PRO A 155 -33.72 25.89 37.34
C PRO A 155 -34.78 25.22 38.23
N LEU A 156 -36.05 25.61 38.06
CA LEU A 156 -37.25 24.98 38.63
C LEU A 156 -38.00 24.17 37.53
N PRO A 157 -38.95 23.27 37.89
CA PRO A 157 -39.58 22.34 36.95
C PRO A 157 -41.02 22.72 36.52
N SER A 158 -41.53 21.97 35.53
CA SER A 158 -42.93 21.46 35.38
C SER A 158 -43.64 21.82 34.07
N ARG A 159 -44.04 20.80 33.28
CA ARG A 159 -45.47 20.49 33.10
C ARG A 159 -45.76 19.12 32.47
N THR A 160 -46.99 18.68 32.65
CA THR A 160 -47.60 17.39 32.29
C THR A 160 -48.29 17.38 30.92
N SER A 161 -48.36 16.22 30.28
CA SER A 161 -49.59 15.71 29.62
C SER A 161 -49.47 14.20 29.30
N SER A 162 -50.57 13.57 28.91
CA SER A 162 -50.81 12.12 28.99
C SER A 162 -51.17 11.46 27.66
N SER A 163 -50.79 10.19 27.45
CA SER A 163 -51.66 9.16 26.85
C SER A 163 -51.08 7.73 26.94
N THR A 164 -51.96 6.78 27.22
CA THR A 164 -51.85 5.33 26.95
C THR A 164 -52.45 5.03 25.54
N PRO A 165 -52.36 3.82 24.92
CA PRO A 165 -52.27 2.49 25.57
C PRO A 165 -51.47 1.37 24.83
N SER A 166 -51.63 0.15 25.39
CA SER A 166 -51.55 -1.17 24.75
C SER A 166 -50.18 -1.88 24.66
N ASN A 167 -50.16 -3.09 25.24
CA ASN A 167 -49.09 -4.08 25.15
C ASN A 167 -49.63 -5.36 24.51
N ALA A 168 -48.85 -6.01 23.65
CA ALA A 168 -49.07 -7.39 23.22
C ALA A 168 -47.73 -8.14 23.12
N ALA A 169 -47.60 -9.26 23.82
CA ALA A 169 -46.36 -10.02 23.92
C ALA A 169 -46.27 -11.17 22.91
N LYS A 170 -45.05 -11.66 22.63
CA LYS A 170 -44.79 -12.94 21.95
C LYS A 170 -43.80 -13.78 22.76
N ALA A 171 -44.02 -15.09 22.77
CA ALA A 171 -43.30 -16.06 23.61
C ALA A 171 -42.06 -16.66 22.92
N SER A 172 -41.18 -17.26 23.74
CA SER A 172 -40.02 -18.05 23.32
C SER A 172 -40.39 -19.51 23.04
N SER A 173 -39.51 -20.22 22.32
CA SER A 173 -39.64 -21.65 22.00
C SER A 173 -38.45 -22.47 22.51
N THR A 174 -38.68 -23.77 22.72
CA THR A 174 -37.76 -24.71 23.40
C THR A 174 -37.35 -25.85 22.45
N PRO A 175 -36.10 -26.34 22.45
CA PRO A 175 -35.62 -27.34 21.49
C PRO A 175 -36.03 -28.79 21.81
N THR A 176 -36.09 -29.62 20.78
CA THR A 176 -36.54 -31.03 20.78
C THR A 176 -35.37 -32.02 20.82
N PRO A 177 -35.45 -33.16 21.53
CA PRO A 177 -34.38 -34.18 21.59
C PRO A 177 -34.28 -35.06 20.32
N PRO A 178 -33.13 -35.74 20.10
CA PRO A 178 -32.89 -36.61 18.95
C PRO A 178 -33.56 -38.00 19.05
N ALA A 179 -33.69 -38.69 17.90
CA ALA A 179 -34.39 -39.96 17.74
C ALA A 179 -33.51 -41.21 18.02
N PRO A 180 -34.11 -42.35 18.42
CA PRO A 180 -33.40 -43.60 18.73
C PRO A 180 -32.88 -44.36 17.48
N PRO A 181 -31.95 -45.32 17.65
CA PRO A 181 -31.39 -46.11 16.55
C PRO A 181 -32.44 -47.02 15.86
N ARG A 182 -32.26 -47.22 14.55
CA ARG A 182 -33.14 -48.05 13.71
C ARG A 182 -32.98 -49.55 14.02
N SER A 183 -34.09 -50.27 14.12
CA SER A 183 -34.11 -51.73 14.29
C SER A 183 -33.85 -52.47 12.97
N PHE A 184 -33.17 -53.61 13.06
CA PHE A 184 -32.94 -54.52 11.93
C PHE A 184 -34.19 -55.39 11.72
N ILE A 185 -34.95 -55.18 10.63
CA ILE A 185 -36.16 -55.96 10.32
C ILE A 185 -36.21 -56.34 8.83
N THR A 186 -35.40 -57.31 8.42
CA THR A 186 -35.75 -58.32 7.39
C THR A 186 -34.68 -59.42 7.37
N LYS A 187 -35.05 -60.62 6.87
CA LYS A 187 -34.06 -61.64 6.44
C LYS A 187 -33.52 -61.24 5.07
N ASP A 188 -32.70 -60.18 5.04
CA ASP A 188 -32.15 -59.66 3.79
C ASP A 188 -31.23 -60.70 3.14
N HIS A 189 -31.52 -61.07 1.88
CA HIS A 189 -30.68 -61.97 1.11
C HIS A 189 -29.33 -61.31 0.83
N LEU A 190 -28.23 -61.96 1.24
CA LEU A 190 -26.88 -61.54 0.90
C LEU A 190 -26.71 -61.51 -0.63
N PRO A 191 -26.22 -60.39 -1.21
CA PRO A 191 -25.82 -60.37 -2.61
C PRO A 191 -24.78 -61.46 -2.91
N PRO A 192 -24.86 -62.15 -4.07
CA PRO A 192 -23.95 -63.26 -4.37
C PRO A 192 -22.50 -62.80 -4.60
N GLY A 193 -21.56 -63.70 -4.31
CA GLY A 193 -20.14 -63.50 -4.55
C GLY A 193 -19.43 -62.58 -3.54
N TYR A 194 -19.65 -62.81 -2.24
CA TYR A 194 -18.73 -62.34 -1.20
C TYR A 194 -17.50 -63.27 -1.13
N ALA A 195 -16.33 -62.70 -0.90
CA ALA A 195 -15.04 -63.40 -0.88
C ALA A 195 -14.67 -63.93 0.51
N SER A 196 -15.08 -63.22 1.57
CA SER A 196 -14.89 -63.62 2.96
C SER A 196 -16.00 -63.07 3.86
N ALA A 197 -16.15 -63.62 5.06
CA ALA A 197 -17.05 -63.11 6.08
C ALA A 197 -16.43 -63.20 7.48
N SER A 198 -16.83 -62.34 8.41
CA SER A 198 -16.35 -62.36 9.80
C SER A 198 -17.38 -61.81 10.79
N LEU A 199 -17.19 -62.10 12.08
CA LEU A 199 -17.99 -61.51 13.16
C LEU A 199 -17.60 -60.03 13.35
N TRP A 200 -18.62 -59.17 13.48
CA TRP A 200 -18.51 -57.72 13.50
C TRP A 200 -19.50 -57.15 14.53
N GLY A 201 -19.05 -56.97 15.76
CA GLY A 201 -19.92 -56.79 16.92
C GLY A 201 -20.83 -58.00 17.14
N ASP A 202 -22.10 -57.75 17.43
CA ASP A 202 -23.16 -58.76 17.58
C ASP A 202 -23.85 -59.09 16.23
N THR A 203 -23.17 -58.73 15.15
CA THR A 203 -23.54 -58.94 13.75
C THR A 203 -22.37 -59.58 13.02
N ALA A 204 -22.50 -59.83 11.73
CA ALA A 204 -21.40 -60.26 10.87
C ALA A 204 -21.27 -59.34 9.66
N ILE A 205 -20.12 -59.41 8.99
CA ILE A 205 -19.80 -58.60 7.82
C ILE A 205 -19.34 -59.51 6.67
N ALA A 206 -20.01 -59.40 5.52
CA ALA A 206 -19.64 -60.08 4.28
C ALA A 206 -18.84 -59.12 3.40
N CYS A 207 -17.68 -59.55 2.90
CA CYS A 207 -16.71 -58.72 2.19
C CYS A 207 -16.73 -59.03 0.69
N TYR A 208 -16.77 -58.00 -0.15
CA TYR A 208 -16.87 -58.12 -1.60
C TYR A 208 -15.74 -57.33 -2.27
N ASP A 209 -15.09 -57.96 -3.24
CA ASP A 209 -13.96 -57.41 -4.00
C ASP A 209 -12.75 -57.03 -3.10
N THR A 210 -12.69 -57.64 -1.90
CA THR A 210 -11.61 -57.55 -0.92
C THR A 210 -11.61 -58.78 -0.01
N GLU A 211 -10.42 -59.26 0.35
CA GLU A 211 -10.21 -60.23 1.42
C GLU A 211 -9.98 -59.55 2.78
N TYR A 212 -9.60 -58.27 2.77
CA TYR A 212 -9.27 -57.52 3.98
C TYR A 212 -10.51 -57.25 4.82
N ILE A 213 -10.46 -57.63 6.09
CA ILE A 213 -11.50 -57.43 7.10
C ILE A 213 -10.96 -56.48 8.17
N GLY A 214 -11.68 -55.39 8.46
CA GLY A 214 -11.26 -54.40 9.47
C GLY A 214 -11.34 -54.90 10.93
N PRO A 215 -10.97 -54.04 11.90
CA PRO A 215 -11.10 -54.33 13.31
C PRO A 215 -12.59 -54.37 13.72
N ASN A 216 -12.95 -55.36 14.55
CA ASN A 216 -14.32 -55.55 15.02
C ASN A 216 -14.69 -54.44 16.05
N PRO A 217 -15.79 -53.67 15.86
CA PRO A 217 -16.18 -52.56 16.74
C PRO A 217 -16.37 -52.93 18.21
N ARG A 218 -16.70 -54.19 18.55
CA ARG A 218 -16.89 -54.65 19.94
C ARG A 218 -15.56 -54.82 20.70
N PHE A 219 -14.42 -54.80 20.01
CA PHE A 219 -13.08 -54.76 20.60
C PHE A 219 -12.38 -53.40 20.41
N CYS A 220 -13.05 -52.43 19.77
CA CYS A 220 -12.54 -51.06 19.66
C CYS A 220 -12.81 -50.32 20.97
N GLU A 221 -11.78 -49.74 21.58
CA GLU A 221 -11.95 -48.90 22.77
C GLU A 221 -12.73 -47.62 22.40
N SER A 222 -13.68 -47.21 23.25
CA SER A 222 -14.46 -45.98 23.06
C SER A 222 -13.63 -44.70 23.24
N SER A 223 -12.38 -44.83 23.67
CA SER A 223 -11.38 -43.76 23.63
C SER A 223 -10.58 -43.89 22.33
N ALA A 224 -10.68 -42.89 21.46
CA ALA A 224 -9.93 -42.82 20.20
C ALA A 224 -8.44 -42.48 20.45
N ALA A 225 -7.73 -43.42 21.05
CA ALA A 225 -6.30 -43.32 21.34
C ALA A 225 -5.48 -43.24 20.04
N LEU A 226 -4.35 -42.53 20.11
CA LEU A 226 -3.44 -42.39 18.97
C LEU A 226 -2.32 -43.42 19.06
N GLY A 227 -2.11 -44.18 17.99
CA GLY A 227 -0.97 -45.09 17.85
C GLY A 227 0.36 -44.33 17.76
N HIS A 228 1.50 -45.02 17.82
CA HIS A 228 2.82 -44.39 17.63
C HIS A 228 2.99 -43.69 16.28
N ASP A 229 2.21 -44.08 15.27
CA ASP A 229 2.12 -43.44 13.95
C ASP A 229 1.19 -42.20 13.90
N GLY A 230 0.45 -41.89 14.96
CA GLY A 230 -0.49 -40.78 15.04
C GLY A 230 -1.85 -41.01 14.37
N TYR A 231 -2.14 -42.21 13.89
CA TYR A 231 -3.49 -42.61 13.48
C TYR A 231 -4.34 -42.97 14.71
N ALA A 232 -5.66 -42.82 14.60
CA ALA A 232 -6.60 -43.07 15.70
C ALA A 232 -6.96 -44.56 15.87
N ARG A 233 -5.94 -45.43 15.83
CA ARG A 233 -6.04 -46.90 15.91
C ARG A 233 -7.26 -47.44 15.15
N GLU A 234 -8.08 -48.30 15.77
CA GLU A 234 -9.20 -49.00 15.13
C GLU A 234 -10.36 -48.08 14.70
N VAL A 235 -10.40 -46.83 15.18
CA VAL A 235 -11.39 -45.79 14.83
C VAL A 235 -10.85 -44.76 13.82
N GLU A 236 -9.71 -45.02 13.18
CA GLU A 236 -9.19 -44.19 12.09
C GLU A 236 -10.05 -44.34 10.82
N TYR A 237 -11.05 -43.47 10.69
CA TYR A 237 -12.00 -43.46 9.56
C TYR A 237 -11.34 -43.37 8.18
N THR A 238 -10.08 -42.92 8.09
CA THR A 238 -9.36 -42.87 6.81
C THR A 238 -8.67 -44.18 6.43
N LEU A 239 -8.56 -45.17 7.33
CA LEU A 239 -7.92 -46.46 7.06
C LEU A 239 -8.91 -47.63 7.02
N TYR A 240 -10.02 -47.56 7.77
CA TYR A 240 -10.99 -48.66 7.90
C TYR A 240 -12.36 -48.27 7.34
N ALA A 241 -13.00 -49.18 6.62
CA ALA A 241 -14.33 -48.97 6.06
C ALA A 241 -15.32 -48.56 7.16
N GLN A 242 -16.13 -47.55 6.85
CA GLN A 242 -17.18 -47.02 7.73
C GLN A 242 -18.56 -47.30 7.12
N SER A 243 -19.61 -47.19 7.93
CA SER A 243 -21.00 -47.18 7.45
C SER A 243 -21.19 -46.19 6.31
N TYR A 244 -22.07 -46.51 5.35
CA TYR A 244 -22.43 -45.61 4.27
C TYR A 244 -23.10 -44.32 4.80
N ASP A 245 -22.49 -43.17 4.49
CA ASP A 245 -23.10 -41.85 4.63
C ASP A 245 -23.54 -41.39 3.22
N GLU A 246 -24.84 -41.25 3.02
CA GLU A 246 -25.46 -40.70 1.79
C GLU A 246 -24.83 -39.34 1.41
N ARG A 247 -24.42 -38.55 2.42
CA ARG A 247 -23.85 -37.21 2.25
C ARG A 247 -22.36 -37.25 1.94
N ALA A 248 -21.75 -38.43 1.93
CA ALA A 248 -20.32 -38.60 1.76
C ALA A 248 -19.93 -39.90 1.05
N ALA A 249 -20.71 -40.31 0.04
CA ALA A 249 -20.44 -41.46 -0.81
C ALA A 249 -18.99 -41.51 -1.34
N PHE A 250 -18.36 -40.34 -1.55
CA PHE A 250 -16.96 -40.22 -1.94
C PHE A 250 -15.95 -40.83 -0.94
N LEU A 251 -16.27 -40.98 0.34
CA LEU A 251 -15.35 -41.56 1.34
C LEU A 251 -15.07 -43.06 1.11
N GLY A 252 -15.88 -43.74 0.31
CA GLY A 252 -15.53 -45.06 -0.22
C GLY A 252 -14.23 -45.05 -1.03
N PHE A 253 -13.99 -43.98 -1.80
CA PHE A 253 -12.84 -43.77 -2.69
C PHE A 253 -11.58 -43.23 -1.97
N LEU A 254 -11.54 -43.30 -0.62
CA LEU A 254 -10.34 -43.00 0.16
C LEU A 254 -9.23 -43.99 -0.18
N GLU A 255 -8.20 -43.54 -0.88
CA GLU A 255 -7.01 -44.34 -1.17
C GLU A 255 -6.27 -44.70 0.13
N LEU A 256 -5.75 -45.92 0.20
CA LEU A 256 -4.98 -46.42 1.35
C LEU A 256 -3.46 -46.23 1.15
N PRO A 257 -2.68 -46.11 2.24
CA PRO A 257 -1.23 -46.28 2.19
C PRO A 257 -0.87 -47.69 1.67
N CYS A 258 0.08 -47.76 0.75
CA CYS A 258 0.60 -48.99 0.16
C CYS A 258 2.02 -48.76 -0.41
N ALA A 259 2.66 -49.82 -0.93
CA ALA A 259 4.09 -49.82 -1.23
C ALA A 259 4.58 -48.71 -2.18
N TYR A 260 3.75 -48.24 -3.12
CA TYR A 260 4.13 -47.22 -4.11
C TYR A 260 3.80 -45.77 -3.68
N ASN A 261 2.82 -45.56 -2.79
CA ASN A 261 2.39 -44.23 -2.35
C ASN A 261 2.83 -43.87 -0.92
N LYS A 262 3.35 -44.83 -0.14
CA LYS A 262 3.85 -44.64 1.24
C LYS A 262 4.88 -43.51 1.41
N GLU A 263 5.51 -43.05 0.33
CA GLU A 263 6.54 -41.98 0.34
C GLU A 263 5.95 -40.62 -0.05
N TRP A 264 4.70 -40.57 -0.50
CA TRP A 264 4.03 -39.32 -0.82
C TRP A 264 3.61 -38.62 0.48
N ILE A 265 3.68 -37.29 0.48
CA ILE A 265 3.45 -36.46 1.66
C ILE A 265 2.07 -36.67 2.32
N GLU A 266 1.07 -37.13 1.55
CA GLU A 266 -0.29 -37.40 2.03
C GLU A 266 -0.49 -38.78 2.72
N PHE A 267 0.46 -39.71 2.57
CA PHE A 267 0.40 -41.05 3.19
C PHE A 267 1.53 -41.30 4.20
N ARG A 268 2.74 -40.76 3.97
CA ARG A 268 3.94 -41.10 4.74
C ARG A 268 3.87 -40.70 6.21
N ASP A 269 4.62 -41.41 7.04
CA ASP A 269 4.65 -41.16 8.48
C ASP A 269 5.39 -39.86 8.81
N PRO A 270 4.85 -38.98 9.68
CA PRO A 270 5.52 -37.74 10.07
C PRO A 270 6.74 -38.03 10.96
N SER A 271 7.93 -37.68 10.46
CA SER A 271 9.22 -38.03 11.06
C SER A 271 9.93 -36.83 11.70
N ARG A 272 11.06 -37.06 12.39
CA ARG A 272 11.92 -35.96 12.86
C ARG A 272 12.66 -35.24 11.72
N GLU A 273 12.85 -35.89 10.57
CA GLU A 273 13.46 -35.28 9.37
C GLU A 273 12.53 -34.24 8.72
N ASP A 274 11.25 -34.28 9.08
CA ASP A 274 10.23 -33.32 8.64
C ASP A 274 10.22 -32.02 9.45
N LEU A 275 11.15 -31.85 10.39
CA LEU A 275 11.34 -30.67 11.21
C LEU A 275 12.46 -29.76 10.67
N SER A 276 12.44 -28.49 11.04
CA SER A 276 13.50 -27.53 10.71
C SER A 276 14.60 -27.49 11.78
N ASN A 277 15.85 -27.76 11.39
CA ASN A 277 17.06 -27.71 12.24
C ASN A 277 17.44 -26.29 12.74
N ILE A 278 16.52 -25.32 12.65
CA ILE A 278 16.74 -23.88 12.87
C ILE A 278 16.18 -23.43 14.23
N VAL A 279 15.32 -24.23 14.84
CA VAL A 279 14.60 -23.90 16.08
C VAL A 279 15.27 -24.56 17.28
N ALA A 280 15.22 -23.89 18.44
CA ALA A 280 15.77 -24.42 19.69
C ALA A 280 15.07 -25.72 20.12
N ASP A 281 15.78 -26.57 20.88
CA ASP A 281 15.44 -27.97 21.22
C ASP A 281 14.03 -28.23 21.80
N SER A 282 13.29 -27.19 22.22
CA SER A 282 11.93 -27.28 22.77
C SER A 282 10.78 -26.93 21.80
N ASP A 283 11.06 -26.29 20.66
CA ASP A 283 10.02 -25.79 19.74
C ASP A 283 10.09 -26.50 18.37
N PHE A 284 8.96 -27.06 17.95
CA PHE A 284 8.84 -27.92 16.76
C PHE A 284 8.24 -27.13 15.61
N LYS A 285 8.93 -27.08 14.47
CA LYS A 285 8.44 -26.44 13.25
C LYS A 285 8.78 -27.27 12.02
N ALA A 286 7.83 -27.40 11.10
CA ALA A 286 8.01 -28.19 9.88
C ALA A 286 9.20 -27.66 9.04
N SER A 287 9.94 -28.57 8.40
CA SER A 287 11.04 -28.23 7.49
C SER A 287 10.50 -27.48 6.28
N ARG A 288 11.30 -26.56 5.70
CA ARG A 288 10.85 -25.75 4.55
C ARG A 288 10.38 -26.62 3.38
N LYS A 289 11.04 -27.76 3.13
CA LYS A 289 10.62 -28.74 2.13
C LYS A 289 9.19 -29.21 2.41
N VAL A 290 8.91 -29.67 3.64
CA VAL A 290 7.57 -30.12 4.04
C VAL A 290 6.54 -28.99 3.95
N GLN A 291 6.90 -27.76 4.34
CA GLN A 291 6.00 -26.60 4.21
C GLN A 291 5.64 -26.29 2.76
N ASP A 292 6.59 -26.42 1.82
CA ASP A 292 6.37 -26.18 0.40
C ASP A 292 5.69 -27.38 -0.30
N ASP A 293 5.99 -28.63 0.08
CA ASP A 293 5.29 -29.86 -0.38
C ASP A 293 3.80 -29.83 0.03
N VAL A 294 3.54 -29.59 1.33
CA VAL A 294 2.18 -29.46 1.91
C VAL A 294 1.45 -28.29 1.28
N ARG A 295 2.12 -27.15 1.03
CA ARG A 295 1.53 -26.00 0.30
C ARG A 295 1.10 -26.40 -1.11
N GLY A 296 2.02 -27.01 -1.87
CA GLY A 296 1.79 -27.39 -3.26
C GLY A 296 0.58 -28.32 -3.40
N LEU A 297 0.53 -29.39 -2.60
CA LEU A 297 -0.58 -30.33 -2.66
C LEU A 297 -1.89 -29.72 -2.13
N SER A 298 -1.86 -28.91 -1.05
CA SER A 298 -3.07 -28.27 -0.53
C SER A 298 -3.73 -27.34 -1.55
N TRP A 299 -2.96 -26.48 -2.22
CA TRP A 299 -3.48 -25.58 -3.25
C TRP A 299 -3.92 -26.34 -4.50
N HIS A 300 -3.20 -27.39 -4.91
CA HIS A 300 -3.62 -28.25 -6.02
C HIS A 300 -4.98 -28.92 -5.73
N LEU A 301 -5.11 -29.57 -4.56
CA LEU A 301 -6.33 -30.24 -4.15
C LEU A 301 -7.50 -29.26 -3.97
N TYR A 302 -7.27 -28.09 -3.37
CA TYR A 302 -8.32 -27.07 -3.20
C TYR A 302 -8.82 -26.51 -4.54
N ASN A 303 -7.91 -26.22 -5.48
CA ASN A 303 -8.28 -25.72 -6.80
C ASN A 303 -8.99 -26.80 -7.64
N LYS A 304 -8.52 -28.06 -7.60
CA LYS A 304 -9.20 -29.18 -8.27
C LYS A 304 -10.55 -29.53 -7.62
N TYR A 305 -10.67 -29.40 -6.30
CA TYR A 305 -11.94 -29.49 -5.57
C TYR A 305 -12.96 -28.48 -6.10
N LYS A 306 -12.55 -27.22 -6.34
CA LYS A 306 -13.45 -26.20 -6.89
C LYS A 306 -13.95 -26.52 -8.29
N VAL A 307 -13.08 -27.03 -9.18
CA VAL A 307 -13.50 -27.50 -10.51
C VAL A 307 -14.43 -28.71 -10.39
N ALA A 308 -14.15 -29.66 -9.50
CA ALA A 308 -14.99 -30.83 -9.27
C ALA A 308 -16.39 -30.47 -8.70
N GLU A 309 -16.46 -29.53 -7.75
CA GLU A 309 -17.71 -28.97 -7.21
C GLU A 309 -18.57 -28.34 -8.32
N CYS A 310 -17.95 -27.61 -9.25
CA CYS A 310 -18.64 -27.05 -10.42
C CYS A 310 -19.12 -28.12 -11.40
N LEU A 311 -18.32 -29.15 -11.70
CA LEU A 311 -18.71 -30.23 -12.62
C LEU A 311 -19.91 -31.03 -12.10
N LEU A 312 -19.96 -31.38 -10.81
CA LEU A 312 -21.14 -32.08 -10.24
C LEU A 312 -22.40 -31.22 -10.33
N ARG A 313 -22.32 -29.91 -10.04
CA ARG A 313 -23.46 -29.00 -10.20
C ARG A 313 -23.93 -28.90 -11.66
N LEU A 314 -23.00 -28.92 -12.61
CA LEU A 314 -23.31 -28.88 -14.05
C LEU A 314 -24.04 -30.15 -14.50
N ILE A 315 -23.58 -31.32 -14.05
CA ILE A 315 -24.22 -32.63 -14.31
C ILE A 315 -25.65 -32.67 -13.74
N LEU A 316 -25.86 -32.18 -12.51
CA LEU A 316 -27.20 -32.11 -11.89
C LEU A 316 -28.13 -31.11 -12.60
N HIS A 317 -27.66 -29.87 -12.84
CA HIS A 317 -28.51 -28.80 -13.39
C HIS A 317 -28.99 -29.09 -14.82
N LYS A 318 -28.25 -29.90 -15.59
CA LYS A 318 -28.49 -30.11 -17.01
C LYS A 318 -29.10 -31.47 -17.34
N ASP A 319 -29.64 -32.16 -16.33
CA ASP A 319 -30.35 -33.45 -16.46
C ASP A 319 -29.57 -34.51 -17.24
N VAL A 320 -28.23 -34.45 -17.14
CA VAL A 320 -27.29 -35.23 -17.97
C VAL A 320 -27.30 -36.72 -17.61
N LEU A 321 -27.70 -37.01 -16.37
CA LEU A 321 -27.99 -38.36 -15.88
C LEU A 321 -29.52 -38.55 -15.79
N PRO A 322 -30.06 -39.72 -16.19
CA PRO A 322 -31.48 -40.02 -16.11
C PRO A 322 -32.06 -39.74 -14.72
N GLY A 323 -33.31 -39.27 -14.67
CA GLY A 323 -33.97 -38.82 -13.43
C GLY A 323 -34.04 -39.90 -12.33
N ASP A 324 -34.10 -41.16 -12.74
CA ASP A 324 -34.16 -42.38 -11.95
C ASP A 324 -32.80 -43.07 -11.73
N SER A 325 -31.72 -42.55 -12.34
CA SER A 325 -30.39 -43.17 -12.24
C SER A 325 -29.79 -43.11 -10.83
N LEU A 326 -29.13 -44.20 -10.44
CA LEU A 326 -28.50 -44.34 -9.14
C LEU A 326 -27.40 -43.29 -8.92
N GLU A 327 -26.60 -42.98 -9.95
CA GLU A 327 -25.59 -41.92 -9.89
C GLU A 327 -26.21 -40.55 -9.64
N ARG A 328 -27.31 -40.19 -10.30
CA ARG A 328 -28.00 -38.92 -10.04
C ARG A 328 -28.48 -38.84 -8.60
N LYS A 329 -29.02 -39.92 -8.05
CA LYS A 329 -29.41 -40.04 -6.63
C LYS A 329 -28.21 -39.80 -5.71
N ILE A 330 -27.11 -40.52 -5.93
CA ILE A 330 -25.86 -40.40 -5.14
C ILE A 330 -25.29 -38.96 -5.19
N ILE A 331 -25.23 -38.30 -6.36
CA ILE A 331 -24.73 -36.91 -6.45
C ILE A 331 -25.66 -35.94 -5.71
N THR A 332 -26.98 -36.16 -5.79
CA THR A 332 -27.99 -35.28 -5.15
C THR A 332 -27.93 -35.38 -3.63
N GLU A 333 -27.63 -36.57 -3.10
CA GLU A 333 -27.49 -36.82 -1.65
C GLU A 333 -26.11 -36.38 -1.12
N THR A 334 -25.06 -36.48 -1.94
CA THR A 334 -23.68 -36.16 -1.58
C THR A 334 -23.47 -34.66 -1.32
N SER A 335 -22.93 -34.34 -0.14
CA SER A 335 -22.50 -32.99 0.24
C SER A 335 -21.00 -32.78 -0.06
N PRO A 336 -20.59 -31.86 -0.96
CA PRO A 336 -19.17 -31.61 -1.25
C PRO A 336 -18.36 -31.22 0.00
N PRO A 337 -17.13 -31.77 0.20
CA PRO A 337 -16.32 -31.60 1.41
C PRO A 337 -15.64 -30.20 1.56
N LEU A 338 -16.42 -29.13 1.47
CA LEU A 338 -15.94 -27.75 1.58
C LEU A 338 -15.34 -27.44 2.97
N LEU A 339 -15.84 -28.09 4.02
CA LEU A 339 -15.37 -27.89 5.39
C LEU A 339 -14.01 -28.55 5.60
N GLU A 340 -13.86 -29.78 5.14
CA GLU A 340 -12.61 -30.53 5.11
C GLU A 340 -11.57 -29.82 4.21
N ALA A 341 -11.97 -29.28 3.06
CA ALA A 341 -11.09 -28.47 2.20
C ALA A 341 -10.56 -27.22 2.91
N LYS A 342 -11.41 -26.52 3.68
CA LYS A 342 -10.98 -25.38 4.52
C LYS A 342 -10.08 -25.82 5.67
N ARG A 343 -10.35 -26.97 6.31
CA ARG A 343 -9.52 -27.50 7.41
C ARG A 343 -8.15 -27.99 6.92
N MET A 344 -8.05 -28.58 5.72
CA MET A 344 -6.78 -28.89 5.06
C MET A 344 -5.90 -27.63 4.96
N MET A 345 -6.45 -26.52 4.44
CA MET A 345 -5.73 -25.24 4.38
C MET A 345 -5.36 -24.72 5.78
N GLY A 346 -6.24 -24.89 6.79
CA GLY A 346 -5.95 -24.55 8.18
C GLY A 346 -4.81 -25.37 8.80
N CYS A 347 -4.74 -26.67 8.53
CA CYS A 347 -3.65 -27.53 8.99
C CYS A 347 -2.32 -27.12 8.33
N TRP A 348 -2.33 -26.79 7.04
CA TRP A 348 -1.14 -26.24 6.35
C TRP A 348 -0.65 -24.94 7.00
N LEU A 349 -1.54 -23.99 7.31
CA LEU A 349 -1.17 -22.74 7.99
C LEU A 349 -0.54 -22.99 9.37
N VAL A 350 -1.09 -23.92 10.16
CA VAL A 350 -0.50 -24.32 11.44
C VAL A 350 0.90 -24.92 11.28
N LEU A 351 1.10 -25.83 10.31
CA LEU A 351 2.41 -26.41 10.00
C LEU A 351 3.42 -25.38 9.43
N ARG A 352 2.93 -24.29 8.84
CA ARG A 352 3.75 -23.21 8.25
C ARG A 352 4.18 -22.17 9.28
N ASP A 353 3.24 -21.65 10.06
CA ASP A 353 3.39 -20.41 10.81
C ASP A 353 3.71 -20.65 12.28
N GLU A 354 3.07 -21.64 12.92
CA GLU A 354 3.19 -21.89 14.36
C GLU A 354 4.51 -22.57 14.75
N THR A 355 4.99 -22.30 15.97
CA THR A 355 5.93 -23.19 16.66
C THR A 355 5.14 -24.12 17.59
N LEU A 356 5.08 -25.39 17.18
CA LEU A 356 4.38 -26.45 17.88
C LEU A 356 5.19 -26.86 19.12
N LYS A 357 4.53 -27.21 20.23
CA LYS A 357 5.21 -27.38 21.53
C LYS A 357 5.70 -28.80 21.78
N SER A 358 5.50 -29.71 20.82
CA SER A 358 5.89 -31.11 20.92
C SER A 358 5.92 -31.79 19.55
N MET A 359 6.66 -32.90 19.44
CA MET A 359 6.55 -33.82 18.31
C MET A 359 5.12 -34.37 18.19
N ALA A 360 4.42 -34.55 19.31
CA ALA A 360 3.01 -34.95 19.34
C ALA A 360 2.11 -33.93 18.62
N ASP A 361 2.22 -32.63 18.92
CA ASP A 361 1.47 -31.58 18.22
C ASP A 361 1.81 -31.56 16.71
N PHE A 362 3.06 -31.83 16.32
CA PHE A 362 3.47 -31.93 14.91
C PHE A 362 2.84 -33.13 14.19
N VAL A 363 2.95 -34.34 14.76
CA VAL A 363 2.37 -35.56 14.18
C VAL A 363 0.85 -35.42 14.08
N ILE A 364 0.18 -34.89 15.12
CA ILE A 364 -1.28 -34.67 15.12
C ILE A 364 -1.69 -33.66 14.04
N SER A 365 -0.98 -32.53 13.92
CA SER A 365 -1.22 -31.54 12.86
C SER A 365 -1.05 -32.12 11.46
N MET A 366 0.01 -32.92 11.26
CA MET A 366 0.32 -33.53 9.98
C MET A 366 -0.68 -34.64 9.62
N ARG A 367 -1.06 -35.50 10.56
CA ARG A 367 -2.11 -36.50 10.35
C ARG A 367 -3.48 -35.86 10.11
N ALA A 368 -3.82 -34.77 10.80
CA ALA A 368 -5.04 -34.00 10.52
C ALA A 368 -5.04 -33.45 9.08
N TRP A 369 -3.91 -32.87 8.63
CA TRP A 369 -3.76 -32.45 7.24
C TRP A 369 -3.94 -33.62 6.25
N GLN A 370 -3.24 -34.75 6.47
CA GLN A 370 -3.32 -35.94 5.63
C GLN A 370 -4.74 -36.51 5.53
N ARG A 371 -5.50 -36.56 6.64
CA ARG A 371 -6.90 -36.99 6.66
C ARG A 371 -7.75 -36.12 5.73
N TYR A 372 -7.60 -34.79 5.80
CA TYR A 372 -8.37 -33.88 4.95
C TYR A 372 -7.90 -33.89 3.50
N ALA A 373 -6.58 -33.95 3.23
CA ALA A 373 -6.02 -34.08 1.89
C ALA A 373 -6.53 -35.35 1.18
N ARG A 374 -6.47 -36.51 1.85
CA ARG A 374 -7.00 -37.78 1.33
C ARG A 374 -8.53 -37.73 1.16
N THR A 375 -9.26 -37.06 2.06
CA THR A 375 -10.70 -36.82 1.90
C THR A 375 -11.04 -36.00 0.66
N ILE A 376 -10.25 -34.96 0.34
CA ILE A 376 -10.42 -34.21 -0.91
C ILE A 376 -10.02 -35.06 -2.12
N SER A 377 -8.90 -35.79 -2.06
CA SER A 377 -8.49 -36.74 -3.11
C SER A 377 -9.60 -37.73 -3.47
N ALA A 378 -10.23 -38.33 -2.45
CA ALA A 378 -11.36 -39.25 -2.60
C ALA A 378 -12.56 -38.60 -3.30
N PHE A 379 -12.88 -37.34 -2.98
CA PHE A 379 -13.89 -36.56 -3.70
C PHE A 379 -13.51 -36.32 -5.17
N LEU A 380 -12.25 -36.03 -5.50
CA LEU A 380 -11.82 -35.90 -6.90
C LEU A 380 -11.96 -37.23 -7.68
N ASN A 381 -11.67 -38.36 -7.04
CA ASN A 381 -11.83 -39.69 -7.62
C ASN A 381 -13.32 -40.04 -7.83
N PHE A 382 -14.17 -39.74 -6.84
CA PHE A 382 -15.63 -39.85 -6.93
C PHE A 382 -16.22 -39.01 -8.07
N VAL A 383 -15.80 -37.75 -8.23
CA VAL A 383 -16.23 -36.93 -9.39
C VAL A 383 -15.76 -37.55 -10.70
N GLY A 384 -14.57 -38.16 -10.74
CA GLY A 384 -14.13 -38.96 -11.87
C GLY A 384 -15.06 -40.14 -12.18
N ALA A 385 -15.58 -40.83 -11.17
CA ALA A 385 -16.51 -41.94 -11.33
C ALA A 385 -17.92 -41.48 -11.77
N MET A 386 -18.38 -40.32 -11.32
CA MET A 386 -19.63 -39.70 -11.77
C MET A 386 -19.55 -39.26 -13.23
N VAL A 387 -18.45 -38.62 -13.62
CA VAL A 387 -18.18 -38.22 -15.02
C VAL A 387 -18.06 -39.46 -15.92
N ASP A 388 -17.41 -40.53 -15.46
CA ASP A 388 -17.28 -41.79 -16.21
C ASP A 388 -18.56 -42.65 -16.22
N SER A 389 -19.65 -42.22 -15.57
CA SER A 389 -20.99 -42.78 -15.73
C SER A 389 -21.86 -42.00 -16.73
N VAL A 390 -21.41 -40.82 -17.17
CA VAL A 390 -22.07 -40.06 -18.24
C VAL A 390 -21.54 -40.53 -19.60
N ASP A 391 -22.43 -40.73 -20.58
CA ASP A 391 -22.00 -40.98 -21.96
C ASP A 391 -21.12 -39.83 -22.47
N ARG A 392 -19.94 -40.18 -23.01
CA ARG A 392 -18.93 -39.22 -23.44
C ARG A 392 -19.34 -38.45 -24.69
N ALA A 393 -20.21 -38.98 -25.54
CA ALA A 393 -20.77 -38.23 -26.67
C ALA A 393 -21.75 -37.15 -26.19
N THR A 394 -22.65 -37.51 -25.27
CA THR A 394 -23.58 -36.61 -24.58
C THR A 394 -22.84 -35.51 -23.82
N PHE A 395 -21.86 -35.86 -22.98
CA PHE A 395 -21.05 -34.88 -22.24
C PHE A 395 -20.30 -33.92 -23.18
N ARG A 396 -19.70 -34.45 -24.27
CA ARG A 396 -19.00 -33.63 -25.27
C ARG A 396 -19.93 -32.68 -26.03
N THR A 397 -21.16 -33.09 -26.29
CA THR A 397 -22.17 -32.29 -26.98
C THR A 397 -22.70 -31.16 -26.09
N LEU A 398 -22.93 -31.44 -24.80
CA LEU A 398 -23.47 -30.46 -23.85
C LEU A 398 -22.40 -29.53 -23.26
N PHE A 399 -21.16 -29.99 -23.05
CA PHE A 399 -20.11 -29.25 -22.33
C PHE A 399 -18.74 -29.30 -23.02
N PRO A 400 -18.61 -28.84 -24.28
CA PRO A 400 -17.35 -28.89 -25.02
C PRO A 400 -16.19 -28.16 -24.30
N SER A 401 -16.47 -27.06 -23.57
CA SER A 401 -15.46 -26.33 -22.77
C SER A 401 -14.99 -27.06 -21.52
N GLU A 402 -15.78 -28.02 -21.02
CA GLU A 402 -15.48 -28.75 -19.78
C GLU A 402 -14.88 -30.13 -20.03
N LEU A 403 -14.86 -30.60 -21.28
CA LEU A 403 -14.40 -31.95 -21.65
C LEU A 403 -12.97 -32.25 -21.16
N GLU A 404 -12.03 -31.30 -21.27
CA GLU A 404 -10.65 -31.52 -20.79
C GLU A 404 -10.58 -31.67 -19.25
N LYS A 405 -11.43 -30.91 -18.54
CA LYS A 405 -11.55 -30.94 -17.07
C LYS A 405 -12.18 -32.26 -16.63
N ALA A 406 -13.22 -32.71 -17.33
CA ALA A 406 -13.84 -34.02 -17.16
C ALA A 406 -12.84 -35.17 -17.40
N ASP A 407 -12.16 -35.15 -18.56
CA ASP A 407 -11.12 -36.13 -18.91
C ASP A 407 -9.94 -36.12 -17.92
N TYR A 408 -9.65 -35.01 -17.23
CA TYR A 408 -8.67 -34.99 -16.13
C TYR A 408 -9.12 -35.86 -14.94
N PHE A 409 -10.38 -35.79 -14.53
CA PHE A 409 -10.89 -36.59 -13.41
C PHE A 409 -11.08 -38.06 -13.77
N VAL A 410 -11.53 -38.36 -15.00
CA VAL A 410 -11.59 -39.75 -15.51
C VAL A 410 -10.19 -40.35 -15.60
N ARG A 411 -9.20 -39.62 -16.15
CA ARG A 411 -7.79 -40.05 -16.14
C ARG A 411 -7.16 -40.05 -14.75
N ARG A 412 -7.73 -39.38 -13.75
CA ARG A 412 -7.32 -39.56 -12.35
C ARG A 412 -7.82 -40.91 -11.85
N LEU A 413 -9.14 -41.13 -11.84
CA LEU A 413 -9.74 -42.39 -11.40
C LEU A 413 -9.01 -43.61 -11.99
N LYS A 414 -8.83 -43.64 -13.33
CA LYS A 414 -8.24 -44.78 -14.06
C LYS A 414 -6.72 -44.96 -13.85
N ARG A 415 -6.00 -43.98 -13.29
CA ARG A 415 -4.60 -44.15 -12.86
C ARG A 415 -4.48 -44.72 -11.46
N HIS A 416 -5.41 -44.38 -10.57
CA HIS A 416 -5.38 -44.86 -9.19
C HIS A 416 -6.05 -46.25 -9.09
N SER A 417 -7.08 -46.55 -9.89
CA SER A 417 -7.84 -47.82 -9.84
C SER A 417 -7.08 -49.10 -10.23
N LEU A 418 -5.83 -49.02 -10.68
CA LEU A 418 -5.02 -50.19 -11.04
C LEU A 418 -4.28 -50.79 -9.84
N ASP A 419 -3.74 -49.95 -8.94
CA ASP A 419 -2.95 -50.38 -7.78
C ASP A 419 -3.48 -49.84 -6.44
N SER A 420 -4.29 -48.77 -6.43
CA SER A 420 -4.80 -48.18 -5.19
C SER A 420 -5.97 -49.00 -4.66
N ARG A 421 -5.72 -49.79 -3.60
CA ARG A 421 -6.82 -50.37 -2.82
C ARG A 421 -7.54 -49.24 -2.08
N TYR A 422 -8.82 -49.03 -2.38
CA TYR A 422 -9.65 -48.05 -1.67
C TYR A 422 -10.07 -48.57 -0.29
N ARG A 423 -10.40 -47.64 0.63
CA ARG A 423 -10.90 -47.92 1.99
C ARG A 423 -12.12 -48.83 1.97
N GLY A 424 -13.08 -48.49 1.09
CA GLY A 424 -14.37 -49.13 0.99
C GLY A 424 -15.45 -48.60 1.94
N VAL A 425 -16.63 -49.23 1.87
CA VAL A 425 -17.89 -48.80 2.48
C VAL A 425 -18.66 -50.00 3.06
N ILE A 426 -19.19 -49.85 4.27
CA ILE A 426 -20.10 -50.82 4.90
C ILE A 426 -21.56 -50.41 4.65
N PHE A 427 -22.31 -51.24 3.97
CA PHE A 427 -23.75 -51.07 3.74
C PHE A 427 -24.56 -51.84 4.77
N VAL A 428 -25.77 -51.33 5.09
CA VAL A 428 -26.70 -51.93 6.05
C VAL A 428 -28.07 -52.05 5.40
N SER A 429 -28.64 -53.26 5.40
CA SER A 429 -29.97 -53.56 4.82
C SER A 429 -30.16 -52.93 3.42
N LYS A 430 -31.21 -52.11 3.22
CA LYS A 430 -31.59 -51.47 1.95
C LYS A 430 -30.47 -50.66 1.26
N ASP A 431 -29.47 -50.19 1.99
CA ASP A 431 -28.35 -49.47 1.38
C ASP A 431 -27.47 -50.42 0.54
N ALA A 432 -27.42 -51.72 0.88
CA ALA A 432 -26.69 -52.72 0.12
C ALA A 432 -27.37 -53.00 -1.22
N THR A 433 -28.69 -53.23 -1.23
CA THR A 433 -29.45 -53.45 -2.47
C THR A 433 -29.52 -52.21 -3.35
N THR A 434 -29.48 -51.01 -2.76
CA THR A 434 -29.52 -49.74 -3.50
C THR A 434 -28.16 -49.34 -4.08
N TYR A 435 -27.11 -49.25 -3.25
CA TYR A 435 -25.87 -48.56 -3.64
C TYR A 435 -24.68 -49.49 -3.91
N GLN A 436 -24.64 -50.71 -3.34
CA GLN A 436 -23.44 -51.57 -3.40
C GLN A 436 -22.97 -51.82 -4.84
N LYS A 437 -23.91 -52.07 -5.76
CA LYS A 437 -23.63 -52.34 -7.17
C LYS A 437 -22.76 -51.26 -7.82
N PHE A 438 -23.07 -49.98 -7.58
CA PHE A 438 -22.28 -48.86 -8.12
C PHE A 438 -20.83 -48.90 -7.61
N PHE A 439 -20.62 -49.10 -6.30
CA PHE A 439 -19.28 -49.13 -5.73
C PHE A 439 -18.46 -50.33 -6.22
N ARG A 440 -19.06 -51.52 -6.35
CA ARG A 440 -18.41 -52.71 -6.96
C ARG A 440 -18.02 -52.46 -8.42
N GLN A 441 -18.91 -51.85 -9.22
CA GLN A 441 -18.63 -51.45 -10.61
C GLN A 441 -17.50 -50.41 -10.74
N ARG A 442 -17.14 -49.71 -9.65
CA ARG A 442 -16.01 -48.77 -9.58
C ARG A 442 -14.81 -49.32 -8.82
N HIS A 443 -14.76 -50.63 -8.59
CA HIS A 443 -13.70 -51.35 -7.86
C HIS A 443 -13.41 -50.79 -6.45
N VAL A 444 -14.41 -50.17 -5.82
CA VAL A 444 -14.34 -49.77 -4.41
C VAL A 444 -14.78 -50.98 -3.57
N PRO A 445 -13.96 -51.48 -2.63
CA PRO A 445 -14.34 -52.59 -1.77
C PRO A 445 -15.66 -52.33 -1.03
N THR A 446 -16.57 -53.30 -1.08
CA THR A 446 -17.86 -53.17 -0.40
C THR A 446 -18.02 -54.23 0.66
N TYR A 447 -18.67 -53.86 1.75
CA TYR A 447 -18.92 -54.72 2.89
C TYR A 447 -20.42 -54.65 3.19
N VAL A 448 -21.05 -55.77 3.52
CA VAL A 448 -22.49 -55.81 3.87
C VAL A 448 -22.63 -56.34 5.29
N ARG A 449 -23.22 -55.54 6.17
CA ARG A 449 -23.47 -55.90 7.57
C ARG A 449 -24.80 -56.64 7.69
N VAL A 450 -24.76 -57.85 8.24
CA VAL A 450 -25.91 -58.76 8.38
C VAL A 450 -26.01 -59.36 9.78
N THR A 451 -27.13 -59.99 10.12
CA THR A 451 -27.21 -60.86 11.30
C THR A 451 -26.38 -62.12 11.06
N VAL A 452 -25.91 -62.78 12.14
CA VAL A 452 -25.11 -64.01 12.04
C VAL A 452 -25.92 -65.11 11.31
N ASP A 453 -27.18 -65.29 11.70
CA ASP A 453 -28.15 -66.23 11.11
C ASP A 453 -28.31 -66.10 9.58
N ALA A 454 -28.02 -64.92 9.00
CA ALA A 454 -28.15 -64.68 7.57
C ALA A 454 -26.95 -65.19 6.75
N LEU A 455 -25.81 -65.51 7.38
CA LEU A 455 -24.67 -66.15 6.72
C LEU A 455 -24.85 -67.66 6.60
N ASP A 456 -25.32 -68.32 7.66
CA ASP A 456 -25.48 -69.79 7.71
C ASP A 456 -26.41 -70.30 6.60
N VAL A 457 -27.41 -69.50 6.21
CA VAL A 457 -28.34 -69.79 5.11
C VAL A 457 -27.69 -69.77 3.73
N ASN A 458 -26.56 -69.09 3.55
CA ASN A 458 -26.02 -68.69 2.24
C ASN A 458 -24.68 -69.35 1.85
N GLY A 459 -24.38 -70.56 2.35
CA GLY A 459 -23.44 -71.47 1.68
C GLY A 459 -22.13 -71.80 2.41
N GLY A 460 -22.04 -71.63 3.73
CA GLY A 460 -20.99 -72.29 4.54
C GLY A 460 -19.56 -71.78 4.35
N ILE A 461 -19.36 -70.58 3.82
CA ILE A 461 -18.05 -69.91 3.81
C ILE A 461 -17.60 -69.68 5.27
N PRO A 462 -16.42 -70.17 5.69
CA PRO A 462 -16.00 -70.12 7.09
C PRO A 462 -15.74 -68.68 7.56
N LEU A 463 -16.20 -68.38 8.78
CA LEU A 463 -15.95 -67.09 9.43
C LEU A 463 -14.44 -66.89 9.65
N SER A 464 -13.89 -65.94 8.90
CA SER A 464 -12.48 -65.57 8.92
C SER A 464 -12.17 -64.66 10.12
N SER A 465 -10.92 -64.69 10.60
CA SER A 465 -10.44 -63.69 11.56
C SER A 465 -10.35 -62.30 10.93
N THR A 466 -10.45 -61.25 11.73
CA THR A 466 -10.13 -59.87 11.29
C THR A 466 -8.69 -59.80 10.78
N SER A 467 -8.45 -59.03 9.71
CA SER A 467 -7.11 -58.87 9.15
C SER A 467 -6.21 -58.02 10.05
N ALA A 468 -4.90 -58.04 9.79
CA ALA A 468 -3.95 -57.19 10.50
C ALA A 468 -4.33 -55.70 10.42
N PRO A 469 -4.15 -54.91 11.50
CA PRO A 469 -4.35 -53.47 11.49
C PRO A 469 -3.56 -52.74 10.39
N ARG A 470 -4.13 -51.65 9.88
CA ARG A 470 -3.51 -50.74 8.90
C ARG A 470 -2.69 -49.61 9.55
N CYS A 471 -2.60 -49.60 10.88
CA CYS A 471 -1.88 -48.63 11.70
C CYS A 471 -1.39 -49.30 13.00
N SER A 472 -0.46 -48.64 13.69
CA SER A 472 0.07 -49.06 15.00
C SER A 472 -1.05 -49.18 16.04
N LEU A 473 -1.08 -50.32 16.75
CA LEU A 473 -1.92 -50.49 17.95
C LEU A 473 -1.25 -49.97 19.23
N GLU A 474 0.07 -49.79 19.22
CA GLU A 474 0.84 -49.33 20.38
C GLU A 474 0.48 -47.88 20.70
N ILE A 475 -0.12 -47.66 21.88
CA ILE A 475 -0.67 -46.36 22.28
C ILE A 475 0.47 -45.37 22.56
N SER A 476 0.50 -44.27 21.81
CA SER A 476 1.32 -43.12 22.15
C SER A 476 0.64 -42.30 23.24
N GLU A 477 1.03 -42.50 24.50
CA GLU A 477 0.54 -41.72 25.64
C GLU A 477 0.69 -40.21 25.40
N SER A 478 1.83 -39.80 24.83
CA SER A 478 2.17 -38.40 24.55
C SER A 478 1.24 -37.72 23.53
N MET A 479 0.64 -38.49 22.62
CA MET A 479 -0.34 -38.00 21.65
C MET A 479 -1.79 -38.18 22.14
N THR A 480 -2.04 -39.18 22.97
CA THR A 480 -3.37 -39.51 23.49
C THR A 480 -3.78 -38.61 24.67
N TYR A 481 -2.92 -38.43 25.66
CA TYR A 481 -3.24 -37.77 26.93
C TYR A 481 -2.79 -36.29 27.01
N VAL A 482 -2.98 -35.54 25.92
CA VAL A 482 -2.63 -34.12 25.80
C VAL A 482 -3.49 -33.25 26.74
N LYS A 483 -2.96 -32.94 27.93
CA LYS A 483 -3.65 -32.25 29.04
C LYS A 483 -4.08 -30.80 28.73
N GLN A 484 -3.29 -30.06 27.95
CA GLN A 484 -3.61 -28.72 27.46
C GLN A 484 -3.40 -28.70 25.95
N ARG A 485 -4.38 -28.19 25.20
CA ARG A 485 -4.38 -28.28 23.73
C ARG A 485 -3.99 -26.97 23.05
N ASN A 486 -2.94 -27.06 22.24
CA ASN A 486 -2.40 -25.94 21.45
C ASN A 486 -3.03 -25.88 20.05
N LEU A 487 -3.41 -27.02 19.48
CA LEU A 487 -4.00 -27.10 18.14
C LEU A 487 -5.51 -26.85 18.16
N PRO A 488 -6.13 -26.48 17.01
CA PRO A 488 -7.57 -26.50 16.83
C PRO A 488 -8.17 -27.89 17.11
N LEU A 489 -9.32 -27.91 17.81
CA LEU A 489 -10.00 -29.12 18.29
C LEU A 489 -10.16 -30.22 17.22
N HIS A 490 -10.48 -29.84 15.98
CA HIS A 490 -10.75 -30.76 14.88
C HIS A 490 -9.52 -31.56 14.41
N MET A 491 -8.29 -31.17 14.77
CA MET A 491 -7.07 -31.91 14.42
C MET A 491 -6.87 -33.15 15.28
N TYR A 492 -7.42 -33.14 16.50
CA TYR A 492 -7.33 -34.23 17.45
C TYR A 492 -8.49 -35.23 17.31
N PRO A 493 -8.30 -36.50 17.71
CA PRO A 493 -9.39 -37.47 17.77
C PRO A 493 -10.54 -37.01 18.70
N PRO A 494 -11.79 -37.41 18.43
CA PRO A 494 -12.93 -37.22 19.32
C PRO A 494 -12.81 -38.14 20.55
N GLN A 495 -13.19 -37.66 21.73
CA GLN A 495 -13.08 -38.43 22.97
C GLN A 495 -14.40 -39.11 23.31
N ASN A 496 -14.33 -40.32 23.88
CA ASN A 496 -15.50 -41.09 24.33
C ASN A 496 -16.55 -41.30 23.23
N ALA A 497 -16.08 -41.46 21.99
CA ALA A 497 -16.92 -41.59 20.81
C ALA A 497 -17.14 -43.06 20.47
N GLU A 498 -18.39 -43.45 20.21
CA GLU A 498 -18.67 -44.75 19.61
C GLU A 498 -18.03 -44.84 18.22
N TRP A 499 -17.50 -46.02 17.86
CA TRP A 499 -16.87 -46.29 16.57
C TRP A 499 -17.68 -45.75 15.38
N GLN A 500 -19.01 -45.98 15.40
CA GLN A 500 -19.95 -45.56 14.35
C GLN A 500 -20.19 -44.05 14.25
N LEU A 501 -19.80 -43.27 15.26
CA LEU A 501 -19.93 -41.80 15.29
C LEU A 501 -18.59 -41.09 15.02
N CYS A 502 -17.45 -41.80 15.09
CA CYS A 502 -16.11 -41.23 14.96
C CYS A 502 -15.93 -40.44 13.65
N GLU A 503 -16.37 -40.96 12.51
CA GLU A 503 -16.27 -40.25 11.22
C GLU A 503 -17.05 -38.92 11.23
N LEU A 504 -18.30 -38.94 11.71
CA LEU A 504 -19.17 -37.77 11.78
C LEU A 504 -18.62 -36.69 12.73
N LEU A 505 -17.96 -37.10 13.81
CA LEU A 505 -17.30 -36.21 14.78
C LEU A 505 -15.96 -35.66 14.26
N TRP A 506 -15.18 -36.45 13.53
CA TRP A 506 -13.96 -36.02 12.83
C TRP A 506 -14.25 -34.97 11.75
N ARG A 507 -15.29 -35.20 10.95
CA ARG A 507 -15.81 -34.26 9.95
C ARG A 507 -16.53 -33.08 10.61
N GLY A 508 -17.03 -33.25 11.83
CA GLY A 508 -17.71 -32.21 12.61
C GLY A 508 -19.12 -31.91 12.09
N ILE A 509 -19.79 -32.95 11.58
CA ILE A 509 -21.23 -32.98 11.32
C ILE A 509 -21.98 -33.04 12.66
N LEU A 510 -21.45 -33.81 13.61
CA LEU A 510 -21.92 -33.86 14.98
C LEU A 510 -21.07 -32.95 15.89
N PRO A 511 -21.67 -32.29 16.90
CA PRO A 511 -20.93 -31.56 17.92
C PRO A 511 -20.14 -32.53 18.80
N ARG A 512 -18.92 -32.13 19.18
CA ARG A 512 -18.03 -32.95 20.02
C ARG A 512 -18.21 -32.59 21.50
N ASN A 513 -18.69 -33.53 22.30
CA ASN A 513 -18.83 -33.38 23.75
C ASN A 513 -17.54 -33.79 24.49
N ASP A 514 -16.41 -33.25 24.05
CA ASP A 514 -15.10 -33.59 24.60
C ASP A 514 -14.76 -32.71 25.82
N ALA A 515 -14.09 -33.26 26.83
CA ALA A 515 -13.69 -32.54 28.05
C ALA A 515 -12.49 -31.57 27.88
N TYR A 516 -12.19 -31.12 26.66
CA TYR A 516 -10.94 -30.43 26.35
C TYR A 516 -10.95 -28.94 26.74
N LYS A 517 -9.93 -28.54 27.51
CA LYS A 517 -9.58 -27.14 27.76
C LYS A 517 -8.56 -26.66 26.72
N SER A 518 -8.71 -25.42 26.26
CA SER A 518 -7.66 -24.74 25.48
C SER A 518 -6.42 -24.54 26.35
N SER A 519 -5.22 -24.52 25.78
CA SER A 519 -4.03 -24.18 26.55
C SER A 519 -4.03 -22.71 26.97
N GLU A 520 -3.36 -22.41 28.07
CA GLU A 520 -3.22 -21.03 28.56
C GLU A 520 -2.53 -20.13 27.53
N SER A 521 -1.68 -20.70 26.66
CA SER A 521 -1.06 -19.99 25.53
C SER A 521 -2.09 -19.57 24.48
N VAL A 522 -3.03 -20.46 24.12
CA VAL A 522 -4.14 -20.15 23.20
C VAL A 522 -5.07 -19.10 23.80
N GLU A 523 -5.40 -19.20 25.09
CA GLU A 523 -6.20 -18.19 25.78
C GLU A 523 -5.48 -16.83 25.89
N ALA A 524 -4.20 -16.81 26.27
CA ALA A 524 -3.40 -15.58 26.34
C ALA A 524 -3.29 -14.92 24.96
N ARG A 525 -3.13 -15.70 23.89
CA ARG A 525 -3.17 -15.20 22.51
C ARG A 525 -4.53 -14.61 22.15
N LYS A 526 -5.64 -15.29 22.51
CA LYS A 526 -7.00 -14.77 22.30
C LYS A 526 -7.25 -13.46 23.06
N ARG A 527 -6.79 -13.36 24.31
CA ARG A 527 -6.84 -12.13 25.13
C ARG A 527 -6.00 -11.01 24.48
N LYS A 528 -4.77 -11.31 24.03
CA LYS A 528 -3.90 -10.34 23.33
C LYS A 528 -4.52 -9.83 22.02
N LEU A 529 -5.16 -10.71 21.23
CA LEU A 529 -5.89 -10.32 20.02
C LEU A 529 -7.08 -9.42 20.36
N SER A 530 -7.90 -9.78 21.36
CA SER A 530 -9.03 -8.97 21.82
C SER A 530 -8.60 -7.57 22.28
N ASN A 531 -7.48 -7.46 23.00
CA ASN A 531 -6.93 -6.17 23.42
C ASN A 531 -6.45 -5.35 22.23
N PHE A 532 -5.71 -5.98 21.29
CA PHE A 532 -5.26 -5.31 20.06
C PHE A 532 -6.43 -4.82 19.20
N GLU A 533 -7.53 -5.58 19.12
CA GLU A 533 -8.75 -5.14 18.45
C GLU A 533 -9.43 -3.95 19.16
N GLN A 534 -9.44 -3.94 20.49
CA GLN A 534 -9.97 -2.84 21.30
C GLN A 534 -9.13 -1.55 21.15
N ASP A 535 -7.81 -1.65 21.18
CA ASP A 535 -6.91 -0.50 20.99
C ASP A 535 -6.95 0.00 19.54
N ARG A 536 -7.00 -0.90 18.55
CA ARG A 536 -7.28 -0.54 17.15
C ARG A 536 -8.62 0.19 17.00
N LYS A 537 -9.65 -0.18 17.77
CA LYS A 537 -10.95 0.53 17.79
C LYS A 537 -10.84 1.92 18.43
N ARG A 538 -10.04 2.08 19.49
CA ARG A 538 -9.74 3.39 20.11
C ARG A 538 -9.00 4.32 19.15
N HIS A 539 -7.97 3.82 18.47
CA HIS A 539 -7.19 4.62 17.52
C HIS A 539 -8.01 5.07 16.31
N ARG A 540 -8.95 4.24 15.83
CA ARG A 540 -9.94 4.64 14.81
C ARG A 540 -10.79 5.79 15.32
N ALA A 541 -11.53 5.62 16.42
CA ALA A 541 -12.42 6.66 16.96
C ALA A 541 -11.72 8.01 17.22
N ALA A 542 -10.43 8.02 17.60
CA ALA A 542 -9.65 9.24 17.75
C ALA A 542 -9.21 9.88 16.42
N GLY A 543 -9.01 9.07 15.37
CA GLY A 543 -8.84 9.54 13.99
C GLY A 543 -10.14 10.10 13.43
N ASP A 544 -11.22 9.32 13.49
CA ASP A 544 -12.57 9.66 13.02
C ASP A 544 -13.03 11.02 13.58
N ALA A 545 -12.82 11.27 14.88
CA ALA A 545 -13.17 12.54 15.52
C ALA A 545 -12.30 13.74 15.06
N LYS A 546 -11.02 13.50 14.73
CA LYS A 546 -10.12 14.53 14.19
C LYS A 546 -10.45 14.83 12.72
N GLU A 547 -10.83 13.82 11.94
CA GLU A 547 -11.30 13.98 10.56
C GLU A 547 -12.61 14.77 10.54
N ALA A 548 -13.58 14.42 11.40
CA ALA A 548 -14.83 15.16 11.53
C ALA A 548 -14.61 16.65 11.82
N ALA A 549 -13.72 16.99 12.76
CA ALA A 549 -13.38 18.39 13.06
C ALA A 549 -12.59 19.09 11.93
N ARG A 550 -11.84 18.36 11.09
CA ARG A 550 -11.24 18.91 9.86
C ARG A 550 -12.32 19.21 8.83
N ARG A 551 -13.25 18.28 8.61
CA ARG A 551 -14.36 18.41 7.65
C ARG A 551 -15.31 19.54 8.07
N GLU A 552 -15.74 19.60 9.33
CA GLU A 552 -16.55 20.73 9.86
C GLU A 552 -15.92 22.10 9.60
N LYS A 553 -14.60 22.25 9.82
CA LYS A 553 -13.89 23.51 9.52
C LYS A 553 -13.83 23.80 8.02
N PHE A 554 -13.63 22.78 7.18
CA PHE A 554 -13.63 22.90 5.73
C PHE A 554 -15.00 23.38 5.25
N ASN A 555 -16.08 22.67 5.62
CA ASN A 555 -17.48 23.01 5.37
C ASN A 555 -17.85 24.44 5.79
N ALA A 556 -17.35 24.90 6.96
CA ALA A 556 -17.56 26.27 7.44
C ALA A 556 -16.81 27.37 6.63
N THR A 557 -15.95 26.96 5.69
CA THR A 557 -15.15 27.83 4.80
C THR A 557 -15.48 27.56 3.31
N GLU A 558 -16.39 26.64 2.99
CA GLU A 558 -16.40 25.91 1.71
C GLU A 558 -17.12 26.60 0.55
N SER A 559 -17.89 27.67 0.79
CA SER A 559 -18.78 28.27 -0.21
C SER A 559 -18.09 28.81 -1.48
N ASP A 560 -16.75 28.87 -1.48
CA ASP A 560 -15.94 29.57 -2.49
C ASP A 560 -14.64 28.80 -2.88
N MET A 561 -14.43 27.56 -2.36
CA MET A 561 -13.15 26.84 -2.55
C MET A 561 -13.12 25.84 -3.72
N GLY A 562 -14.27 25.48 -4.31
CA GLY A 562 -14.36 24.65 -5.54
C GLY A 562 -13.76 23.24 -5.49
N THR A 563 -13.31 22.75 -4.34
CA THR A 563 -12.67 21.43 -4.14
C THR A 563 -13.53 20.54 -3.26
N SER A 564 -13.39 19.21 -3.36
CA SER A 564 -13.94 18.31 -2.33
C SER A 564 -13.00 18.25 -1.11
N PHE A 565 -13.55 17.90 0.05
CA PHE A 565 -12.77 17.74 1.28
C PHE A 565 -11.61 16.75 1.12
N GLU A 566 -11.81 15.67 0.36
CA GLU A 566 -10.84 14.61 0.14
C GLU A 566 -9.66 15.08 -0.71
N VAL A 567 -9.92 15.96 -1.70
CA VAL A 567 -8.88 16.64 -2.49
C VAL A 567 -8.11 17.63 -1.60
N TYR A 568 -8.82 18.45 -0.81
CA TYR A 568 -8.20 19.37 0.14
C TYR A 568 -7.35 18.65 1.20
N GLU A 569 -7.80 17.51 1.72
CA GLU A 569 -7.07 16.70 2.69
C GLU A 569 -5.81 16.08 2.07
N TRP A 570 -5.91 15.52 0.85
CA TRP A 570 -4.75 15.01 0.11
C TRP A 570 -3.70 16.12 -0.12
N VAL A 571 -4.13 17.33 -0.52
CA VAL A 571 -3.23 18.48 -0.67
C VAL A 571 -2.64 18.92 0.67
N ALA A 572 -3.46 18.99 1.72
CA ALA A 572 -3.02 19.40 3.06
C ALA A 572 -1.95 18.50 3.67
N GLU A 573 -1.92 17.22 3.30
CA GLU A 573 -0.91 16.26 3.76
C GLU A 573 0.30 16.18 2.82
N ASN A 574 0.12 16.29 1.49
CA ASN A 574 1.20 16.10 0.51
C ASN A 574 1.90 17.41 0.05
N SER A 575 1.19 18.54 -0.02
CA SER A 575 1.74 19.84 -0.43
C SER A 575 1.19 21.00 0.41
N PRO A 576 1.82 21.32 1.55
CA PRO A 576 1.39 22.43 2.40
C PRO A 576 1.47 23.81 1.73
N GLY A 577 2.28 23.95 0.67
CA GLY A 577 2.31 25.14 -0.18
C GLY A 577 1.04 25.31 -0.99
N ALA A 578 0.60 24.25 -1.69
CA ALA A 578 -0.66 24.26 -2.44
C ALA A 578 -1.88 24.36 -1.52
N ARG A 579 -1.83 23.76 -0.32
CA ARG A 579 -2.87 23.95 0.72
C ARG A 579 -3.02 25.42 1.10
N HIS A 580 -1.89 26.09 1.40
CA HIS A 580 -1.90 27.51 1.79
C HIS A 580 -2.39 28.41 0.64
N TYR A 581 -2.09 28.05 -0.61
CA TYR A 581 -2.66 28.69 -1.79
C TYR A 581 -4.19 28.51 -1.91
N LEU A 582 -4.72 27.29 -1.75
CA LEU A 582 -6.17 27.04 -1.77
C LEU A 582 -6.90 27.79 -0.64
N GLU A 583 -6.28 27.86 0.56
CA GLU A 583 -6.77 28.66 1.69
C GLU A 583 -6.74 30.18 1.43
N GLN A 584 -6.05 30.63 0.38
CA GLN A 584 -5.95 32.05 -0.01
C GLN A 584 -6.78 32.41 -1.24
N ARG A 585 -7.03 31.48 -2.17
CA ARG A 585 -7.88 31.70 -3.36
C ARG A 585 -9.30 32.17 -3.00
N GLY A 586 -9.91 31.58 -1.96
CA GLY A 586 -11.20 32.02 -1.41
C GLY A 586 -11.15 33.29 -0.54
N THR A 587 -10.08 34.08 -0.61
CA THR A 587 -9.99 35.42 0.02
C THR A 587 -10.04 36.47 -1.09
N ALA A 588 -11.21 37.09 -1.29
CA ALA A 588 -11.40 38.15 -2.28
C ALA A 588 -10.29 39.21 -2.21
N ARG A 589 -9.59 39.41 -3.33
CA ARG A 589 -8.50 40.38 -3.44
C ARG A 589 -9.06 41.80 -3.30
N PRO A 590 -8.40 42.71 -2.55
CA PRO A 590 -8.79 44.11 -2.53
C PRO A 590 -8.77 44.70 -3.94
N LEU A 591 -9.79 45.48 -4.30
CA LEU A 591 -9.92 46.07 -5.64
C LEU A 591 -8.79 47.09 -5.96
N ASP A 592 -8.13 47.61 -4.93
CA ASP A 592 -6.96 48.50 -5.03
C ASP A 592 -5.63 47.75 -5.26
N MET A 593 -5.62 46.42 -5.25
CA MET A 593 -4.41 45.59 -5.48
C MET A 593 -4.35 45.07 -6.93
N PRO A 594 -3.18 44.69 -7.44
CA PRO A 594 -3.05 44.16 -8.81
C PRO A 594 -3.78 42.82 -8.95
N GLN A 595 -4.57 42.67 -10.00
CA GLN A 595 -5.38 41.48 -10.26
C GLN A 595 -4.61 40.50 -11.17
N PRO A 596 -4.91 39.19 -11.14
CA PRO A 596 -4.43 38.28 -12.18
C PRO A 596 -4.94 38.69 -13.57
N MET A 597 -4.14 38.47 -14.61
CA MET A 597 -4.59 38.59 -16.01
C MET A 597 -5.69 37.56 -16.33
N SER A 598 -6.67 37.89 -17.17
CA SER A 598 -7.85 37.02 -17.41
C SER A 598 -7.47 35.60 -17.85
N ASP A 599 -6.65 35.46 -18.90
CA ASP A 599 -6.25 34.14 -19.41
C ASP A 599 -5.39 33.35 -18.39
N TYR A 600 -4.66 34.04 -17.50
CA TYR A 600 -3.98 33.39 -16.38
C TYR A 600 -4.97 32.96 -15.30
N ALA A 601 -5.97 33.78 -14.97
CA ALA A 601 -7.01 33.43 -14.01
C ALA A 601 -7.81 32.19 -14.49
N GLU A 602 -8.20 32.14 -15.76
CA GLU A 602 -8.86 30.98 -16.38
C GLU A 602 -8.00 29.70 -16.30
N ALA A 603 -6.68 29.82 -16.54
CA ALA A 603 -5.74 28.71 -16.38
C ALA A 603 -5.50 28.33 -14.90
N GLU A 604 -5.53 29.30 -14.00
CA GLU A 604 -5.39 29.14 -12.55
C GLU A 604 -6.63 28.47 -11.94
N GLU A 605 -7.82 28.72 -12.49
CA GLU A 605 -9.03 28.03 -12.06
C GLU A 605 -8.87 26.51 -12.14
N GLN A 606 -8.21 26.05 -13.21
CA GLN A 606 -7.91 24.64 -13.50
C GLN A 606 -6.90 23.99 -12.55
N ILE A 607 -6.20 24.72 -11.66
CA ILE A 607 -5.30 24.14 -10.66
C ILE A 607 -5.99 23.01 -9.89
N ILE A 608 -7.24 23.26 -9.47
CA ILE A 608 -8.08 22.32 -8.70
C ILE A 608 -8.19 20.96 -9.40
N ASN A 609 -8.37 20.96 -10.71
CA ASN A 609 -8.52 19.75 -11.52
C ASN A 609 -7.19 18.97 -11.68
N HIS A 610 -6.06 19.60 -11.35
CA HIS A 610 -4.70 19.12 -11.64
C HIS A 610 -3.74 19.06 -10.44
N LEU A 611 -4.26 19.19 -9.22
CA LEU A 611 -3.49 19.04 -7.96
C LEU A 611 -2.71 17.71 -7.88
N HIS A 612 -3.16 16.66 -8.58
CA HIS A 612 -2.48 15.36 -8.69
C HIS A 612 -1.09 15.41 -9.34
N TYR A 613 -0.73 16.51 -10.00
CA TYR A 613 0.62 16.74 -10.52
C TYR A 613 1.64 17.13 -9.45
N LEU A 614 1.21 17.54 -8.25
CA LEU A 614 2.12 17.86 -7.15
C LEU A 614 2.81 16.58 -6.65
N PRO A 615 4.15 16.47 -6.72
CA PRO A 615 4.88 15.34 -6.13
C PRO A 615 4.61 15.23 -4.62
N LEU A 616 4.50 14.00 -4.14
CA LEU A 616 4.25 13.73 -2.72
C LEU A 616 5.36 14.33 -1.85
N ASN A 617 4.99 15.06 -0.78
CA ASN A 617 5.90 15.76 0.14
C ASN A 617 6.55 17.05 -0.38
N CYS A 618 5.93 17.77 -1.33
CA CYS A 618 6.38 19.10 -1.79
C CYS A 618 6.89 19.98 -0.63
N PRO A 619 8.11 20.55 -0.71
CA PRO A 619 8.68 21.41 0.34
C PRO A 619 7.75 22.60 0.62
N ASN A 620 7.73 23.08 1.87
CA ASN A 620 7.15 24.40 2.12
C ASN A 620 7.99 25.43 1.35
N PRO A 621 7.38 26.30 0.51
CA PRO A 621 8.14 27.22 -0.32
C PRO A 621 8.99 28.14 0.56
N ALA A 622 10.30 28.03 0.36
CA ALA A 622 11.29 28.94 0.90
C ALA A 622 11.79 29.83 -0.23
N THR A 623 11.89 31.14 0.01
CA THR A 623 12.14 32.15 -1.02
C THR A 623 13.25 33.12 -0.61
N TYR A 624 13.85 33.83 -1.58
CA TYR A 624 14.79 34.93 -1.31
C TYR A 624 14.10 36.29 -1.12
N LEU A 625 12.84 36.40 -1.51
CA LEU A 625 11.96 37.56 -1.35
C LEU A 625 10.63 37.14 -0.69
N PRO A 626 9.93 38.01 0.06
CA PRO A 626 8.71 37.63 0.78
C PRO A 626 7.57 37.31 -0.19
N PRO A 627 6.80 36.22 0.01
CA PRO A 627 5.63 35.91 -0.83
C PRO A 627 4.60 37.05 -0.83
N VAL A 628 4.10 37.41 -2.03
CA VAL A 628 3.12 38.51 -2.24
C VAL A 628 1.87 38.35 -1.37
N HIS A 629 1.42 37.11 -1.16
CA HIS A 629 0.26 36.80 -0.32
C HIS A 629 0.37 37.29 1.15
N LEU A 630 1.58 37.65 1.61
CA LEU A 630 1.75 38.26 2.94
C LEU A 630 1.11 39.64 2.99
N PHE A 631 1.11 40.38 1.88
CA PHE A 631 0.66 41.77 1.82
C PHE A 631 -0.85 41.88 1.52
N LEU A 632 -1.41 40.98 0.72
CA LEU A 632 -2.81 41.03 0.25
C LEU A 632 -3.87 40.86 1.36
N GLY A 633 -3.52 40.28 2.52
CA GLY A 633 -4.47 39.89 3.57
C GLY A 633 -4.59 40.84 4.78
N PHE A 634 -3.99 42.03 4.76
CA PHE A 634 -3.90 42.89 5.95
C PHE A 634 -5.11 43.82 6.16
N LYS A 635 -5.81 43.65 7.29
CA LYS A 635 -6.86 44.56 7.78
C LYS A 635 -6.35 45.81 8.53
N SER A 636 -5.08 46.17 8.34
CA SER A 636 -4.41 47.23 9.11
C SER A 636 -3.35 47.90 8.25
N ASP A 637 -3.70 49.07 7.73
CA ASP A 637 -2.88 49.89 6.83
C ASP A 637 -1.51 50.25 7.44
N GLU A 638 -1.47 50.55 8.74
CA GLU A 638 -0.23 50.77 9.50
C GLU A 638 0.73 49.56 9.40
N ARG A 639 0.22 48.34 9.62
CA ARG A 639 1.04 47.11 9.54
C ARG A 639 1.48 46.80 8.12
N LEU A 640 0.59 47.04 7.15
CA LEU A 640 0.90 46.89 5.73
C LEU A 640 2.01 47.87 5.32
N ALA A 641 1.90 49.13 5.72
CA ALA A 641 2.89 50.19 5.50
C ALA A 641 4.24 49.88 6.16
N ILE A 642 4.27 49.39 7.41
CA ILE A 642 5.50 48.93 8.08
C ILE A 642 6.15 47.77 7.30
N MET A 643 5.37 46.76 6.88
CA MET A 643 5.92 45.63 6.14
C MET A 643 6.40 46.00 4.74
N MET A 644 5.75 46.95 4.06
CA MET A 644 6.15 47.47 2.75
C MET A 644 7.37 48.40 2.85
N ALA A 645 7.47 49.22 3.90
CA ALA A 645 8.68 49.99 4.21
C ALA A 645 9.86 49.04 4.41
N ASN A 646 9.69 48.03 5.26
CA ASN A 646 10.72 47.04 5.56
C ASN A 646 11.14 46.22 4.34
N LEU A 647 10.20 45.79 3.48
CA LEU A 647 10.55 45.18 2.19
C LEU A 647 11.40 46.14 1.34
N SER A 648 10.93 47.37 1.16
CA SER A 648 11.54 48.34 0.25
C SER A 648 12.98 48.67 0.64
N TRP A 649 13.25 48.96 1.92
CA TRP A 649 14.62 49.26 2.35
C TRP A 649 15.53 48.01 2.45
N LEU A 650 14.96 46.82 2.62
CA LEU A 650 15.72 45.56 2.59
C LEU A 650 15.98 45.03 1.17
N LEU A 651 15.27 45.48 0.13
CA LEU A 651 15.29 44.84 -1.18
C LEU A 651 16.69 44.67 -1.81
N PRO A 652 17.59 45.69 -1.86
CA PRO A 652 18.93 45.49 -2.40
C PRO A 652 19.75 44.45 -1.62
N ILE A 653 19.53 44.39 -0.30
CA ILE A 653 20.20 43.48 0.63
C ILE A 653 19.67 42.06 0.42
N LEU A 654 18.36 41.87 0.29
CA LEU A 654 17.73 40.58 0.00
C LEU A 654 18.20 40.01 -1.33
N LEU A 655 18.24 40.82 -2.38
CA LEU A 655 18.79 40.41 -3.68
C LEU A 655 20.31 40.13 -3.59
N PHE A 656 21.06 40.83 -2.73
CA PHE A 656 22.49 40.57 -2.49
C PHE A 656 22.75 39.21 -1.82
N ARG A 657 21.77 38.61 -1.15
CA ARG A 657 21.87 37.24 -0.61
C ARG A 657 21.97 36.18 -1.71
N ILE A 658 21.39 36.42 -2.89
CA ILE A 658 21.32 35.43 -3.99
C ILE A 658 22.71 35.05 -4.54
N PRO A 659 23.57 35.99 -5.00
CA PRO A 659 24.93 35.63 -5.46
C PRO A 659 25.82 35.16 -4.31
N MET A 660 25.55 35.55 -3.05
CA MET A 660 26.29 35.03 -1.90
C MET A 660 25.93 33.56 -1.62
N ALA A 661 24.65 33.19 -1.67
CA ALA A 661 24.19 31.81 -1.50
C ALA A 661 24.73 30.86 -2.59
N ARG A 662 25.02 31.38 -3.80
CA ARG A 662 25.69 30.66 -4.89
C ARG A 662 27.17 30.38 -4.64
N ARG A 663 27.79 30.89 -3.57
CA ARG A 663 29.19 30.59 -3.24
C ARG A 663 29.34 29.15 -2.74
N PRO A 664 30.39 28.41 -3.15
CA PRO A 664 30.72 27.11 -2.57
C PRO A 664 30.82 27.19 -1.04
N GLY A 665 30.05 26.37 -0.34
CA GLY A 665 30.02 26.32 1.13
C GLY A 665 29.26 27.46 1.83
N SER A 666 28.43 28.25 1.12
CA SER A 666 27.60 29.28 1.78
C SER A 666 26.55 28.68 2.73
N ALA A 667 26.27 29.37 3.84
CA ALA A 667 25.22 29.01 4.79
C ALA A 667 23.88 29.75 4.56
N ILE A 668 23.77 30.53 3.48
CA ILE A 668 22.62 31.42 3.21
C ILE A 668 21.44 30.63 2.62
N LYS A 669 20.62 30.07 3.52
CA LYS A 669 19.35 29.40 3.18
C LYS A 669 18.27 30.39 2.73
N ARG A 670 17.24 29.88 2.05
CA ARG A 670 16.02 30.64 1.73
C ARG A 670 15.14 30.80 2.97
N PHE A 671 14.27 31.81 2.99
CA PHE A 671 13.40 32.11 4.12
C PHE A 671 12.00 31.53 3.91
N ARG A 672 11.42 30.94 4.96
CA ARG A 672 10.05 30.40 4.96
C ARG A 672 9.06 31.50 5.39
N THR A 673 7.76 31.28 5.17
CA THR A 673 6.68 32.23 5.52
C THR A 673 6.70 32.71 6.99
N ARG A 674 7.21 31.89 7.93
CA ARG A 674 7.40 32.29 9.34
C ARG A 674 8.54 33.29 9.49
N ASP A 675 9.66 33.04 8.81
CA ASP A 675 10.87 33.85 8.87
C ASP A 675 10.58 35.22 8.24
N TRP A 676 9.85 35.25 7.13
CA TRP A 676 9.37 36.49 6.51
C TRP A 676 8.48 37.33 7.43
N LYS A 677 7.60 36.72 8.22
CA LYS A 677 6.80 37.43 9.23
C LYS A 677 7.69 38.00 10.35
N ASN A 678 8.74 37.29 10.77
CA ASN A 678 9.73 37.79 11.73
C ASN A 678 10.65 38.88 11.13
N ILE A 679 10.87 38.88 9.81
CA ILE A 679 11.70 39.88 9.13
C ILE A 679 10.92 41.18 8.91
N LEU A 680 9.71 41.10 8.35
CA LEU A 680 8.93 42.28 7.98
C LEU A 680 8.15 42.90 9.15
N TRP A 681 7.80 42.09 10.16
CA TRP A 681 6.96 42.48 11.30
C TRP A 681 7.50 41.93 12.65
N GLY A 682 8.79 41.58 12.71
CA GLY A 682 9.47 41.30 13.98
C GLY A 682 9.62 42.55 14.85
N LYS A 683 10.08 42.36 16.09
CA LYS A 683 10.39 43.48 16.99
C LYS A 683 11.66 44.20 16.53
N GLY A 684 11.49 45.32 15.81
CA GLY A 684 12.49 46.37 15.65
C GLY A 684 13.74 45.97 14.87
N TRP A 685 13.68 46.08 13.53
CA TRP A 685 14.88 46.26 12.72
C TRP A 685 14.99 47.74 12.35
N GLU A 686 15.76 48.50 13.12
CA GLU A 686 16.14 49.87 12.74
C GLU A 686 17.26 49.81 11.69
N LYS A 687 17.31 50.79 10.78
CA LYS A 687 18.20 50.82 9.61
C LYS A 687 19.67 50.86 10.04
N GLU A 688 19.91 51.54 11.15
CA GLU A 688 21.18 51.74 11.84
C GLU A 688 21.65 50.41 12.46
N ASP A 689 20.75 49.76 13.20
CA ASP A 689 20.97 48.51 13.94
C ASP A 689 21.08 47.26 13.05
N PHE A 690 20.52 47.31 11.83
CA PHE A 690 20.38 46.14 10.97
C PHE A 690 21.69 45.36 10.79
N TRP A 691 22.81 46.05 10.53
CA TRP A 691 24.08 45.38 10.24
C TRP A 691 24.74 44.76 11.47
N GLU A 692 24.38 45.20 12.68
CA GLU A 692 24.85 44.63 13.94
C GLU A 692 24.01 43.44 14.39
N LYS A 693 22.68 43.62 14.37
CA LYS A 693 21.71 42.68 14.98
C LYS A 693 21.00 41.79 13.95
N GLY A 694 20.52 42.37 12.84
CA GLY A 694 19.76 41.64 11.81
C GLY A 694 20.61 40.88 10.80
N GLY A 695 21.79 41.41 10.46
CA GLY A 695 22.67 40.86 9.43
C GLY A 695 23.05 39.39 9.66
N LYS A 696 23.20 38.96 10.93
CA LYS A 696 23.46 37.55 11.28
C LYS A 696 22.35 36.61 10.81
N MET A 697 21.07 37.02 10.92
CA MET A 697 19.94 36.22 10.42
C MET A 697 19.89 36.18 8.90
N PHE A 698 20.38 37.21 8.21
CA PHE A 698 20.33 37.32 6.75
C PHE A 698 21.47 36.53 6.08
N PHE A 699 22.68 36.60 6.64
CA PHE A 699 23.90 36.02 6.08
C PHE A 699 24.32 34.75 6.85
N GLY A 700 23.45 33.73 6.81
CA GLY A 700 23.75 32.35 7.20
C GLY A 700 24.06 32.07 8.68
N GLY A 701 24.03 33.08 9.55
CA GLY A 701 24.50 33.01 10.93
C GLY A 701 26.03 33.05 11.08
N ASN A 702 26.79 32.99 9.99
CA ASN A 702 28.25 33.00 10.00
C ASN A 702 28.79 34.45 10.02
N ASP A 703 29.64 34.77 10.99
CA ASP A 703 30.32 36.06 11.06
C ASP A 703 31.24 36.32 9.85
N GLU A 704 31.73 35.30 9.16
CA GLU A 704 32.51 35.46 7.92
C GLU A 704 31.65 35.94 6.74
N GLU A 705 30.43 35.42 6.59
CA GLU A 705 29.51 35.85 5.52
C GLU A 705 29.00 37.28 5.79
N LEU A 706 28.69 37.58 7.06
CA LEU A 706 28.35 38.93 7.49
C LEU A 706 29.53 39.90 7.35
N ALA A 707 30.75 39.50 7.71
CA ALA A 707 31.96 40.31 7.52
C ALA A 707 32.24 40.53 6.02
N TYR A 708 32.03 39.52 5.17
CA TYR A 708 32.13 39.68 3.72
C TYR A 708 31.10 40.71 3.21
N ALA A 709 29.84 40.63 3.63
CA ALA A 709 28.79 41.58 3.23
C ALA A 709 29.03 43.02 3.76
N ARG A 710 29.61 43.16 4.96
CA ARG A 710 29.99 44.45 5.56
C ARG A 710 31.22 45.07 4.88
N ASN A 711 32.26 44.27 4.62
CA ASN A 711 33.58 44.72 4.16
C ASN A 711 33.70 44.77 2.62
N HIS A 712 32.67 44.33 1.89
CA HIS A 712 32.65 44.45 0.43
C HIS A 712 32.74 45.92 0.02
N SER A 713 33.62 46.26 -0.92
CA SER A 713 33.71 47.62 -1.50
C SER A 713 32.44 48.06 -2.26
N LYS A 714 31.47 47.15 -2.37
CA LYS A 714 30.09 47.37 -2.79
C LYS A 714 29.13 46.73 -1.77
N ARG A 715 29.16 47.17 -0.51
CA ARG A 715 28.11 46.87 0.49
C ARG A 715 26.77 47.28 -0.14
N PRO A 716 25.73 46.43 -0.16
CA PRO A 716 24.45 46.80 -0.76
C PRO A 716 23.88 48.02 -0.03
N PRO A 717 23.39 49.05 -0.75
CA PRO A 717 22.72 50.17 -0.12
C PRO A 717 21.42 49.69 0.55
N PHE A 718 20.87 50.51 1.43
CA PHE A 718 19.47 50.37 1.80
C PHE A 718 18.61 50.82 0.63
N GLY A 719 17.51 50.12 0.38
CA GLY A 719 16.57 50.47 -0.68
C GLY A 719 15.72 51.69 -0.33
N GLU A 720 14.99 52.13 -1.35
CA GLU A 720 14.11 53.28 -1.37
C GLU A 720 12.72 52.81 -1.84
N LEU A 721 11.72 53.69 -1.84
CA LEU A 721 10.50 53.48 -2.61
C LEU A 721 10.82 53.48 -4.12
N LEU A 722 9.86 53.03 -4.93
CA LEU A 722 9.96 52.99 -6.39
C LEU A 722 10.34 54.37 -7.00
N CYS A 723 9.96 55.48 -6.37
CA CYS A 723 10.31 56.85 -6.78
C CYS A 723 11.57 57.45 -6.11
N GLY A 724 12.47 56.62 -5.55
CA GLY A 724 13.72 57.10 -4.92
C GLY A 724 13.53 57.86 -3.60
N CYS A 725 12.33 57.84 -3.02
CA CYS A 725 12.06 58.40 -1.70
C CYS A 725 12.40 57.41 -0.57
N ASP A 726 12.70 57.89 0.64
CA ASP A 726 12.85 57.01 1.80
C ASP A 726 11.66 56.07 1.99
N ALA A 727 11.93 54.80 2.23
CA ALA A 727 10.90 53.82 2.55
C ALA A 727 10.55 53.85 4.05
N THR A 728 9.66 54.77 4.43
CA THR A 728 9.16 54.92 5.81
C THR A 728 7.67 54.57 5.91
N ALA A 729 7.22 54.12 7.08
CA ALA A 729 5.84 53.72 7.30
C ALA A 729 4.86 54.90 7.16
N GLU A 730 5.27 56.11 7.52
CA GLU A 730 4.46 57.33 7.43
C GLU A 730 4.25 57.80 5.99
N ARG A 731 5.16 57.44 5.06
CA ARG A 731 5.02 57.69 3.62
C ARG A 731 4.11 56.68 2.92
N LEU A 732 3.89 55.49 3.53
CA LEU A 732 3.10 54.39 2.98
C LEU A 732 1.72 54.23 3.64
N THR A 733 1.53 54.75 4.85
CA THR A 733 0.25 54.68 5.57
C THR A 733 -0.82 55.47 4.81
N GLY A 734 -1.81 54.75 4.27
CA GLY A 734 -2.88 55.30 3.41
C GLY A 734 -2.52 55.44 1.92
N ASP A 735 -1.26 55.20 1.52
CA ASP A 735 -0.84 55.28 0.11
C ASP A 735 -1.09 53.95 -0.63
N ARG A 736 -2.36 53.65 -0.89
CA ARG A 736 -2.78 52.40 -1.55
C ARG A 736 -2.20 52.25 -2.96
N THR A 737 -2.01 53.33 -3.71
CA THR A 737 -1.36 53.29 -5.04
C THR A 737 0.10 52.84 -4.95
N MET A 738 0.88 53.36 -3.99
CA MET A 738 2.24 52.87 -3.78
C MET A 738 2.25 51.41 -3.27
N ALA A 739 1.29 51.04 -2.41
CA ALA A 739 1.13 49.66 -1.95
C ALA A 739 0.86 48.68 -3.12
N ARG A 740 -0.03 49.04 -4.04
CA ARG A 740 -0.31 48.35 -5.32
C ARG A 740 0.96 48.15 -6.14
N ASN A 741 1.70 49.23 -6.34
CA ASN A 741 2.89 49.24 -7.19
C ASN A 741 4.05 48.42 -6.57
N ILE A 742 4.24 48.47 -5.24
CA ILE A 742 5.21 47.64 -4.50
C ILE A 742 4.86 46.15 -4.61
N VAL A 743 3.57 45.79 -4.50
CA VAL A 743 3.10 44.41 -4.66
C VAL A 743 3.40 43.90 -6.08
N PHE A 744 3.13 44.71 -7.10
CA PHE A 744 3.41 44.36 -8.49
C PHE A 744 4.91 44.17 -8.76
N ALA A 745 5.76 45.12 -8.33
CA ALA A 745 7.20 45.04 -8.53
C ALA A 745 7.85 43.86 -7.78
N LEU A 746 7.35 43.53 -6.58
CA LEU A 746 7.71 42.31 -5.85
C LEU A 746 7.31 41.05 -6.62
N HIS A 747 6.19 41.09 -7.36
CA HIS A 747 5.68 39.95 -8.10
C HIS A 747 6.43 39.67 -9.41
N GLN A 748 6.79 40.71 -10.16
CA GLN A 748 7.75 40.61 -11.27
C GLN A 748 9.05 39.93 -10.79
N TRP A 749 9.55 40.30 -9.61
CA TRP A 749 10.69 39.63 -8.99
C TRP A 749 10.44 38.15 -8.67
N HIS A 750 9.26 37.76 -8.21
CA HIS A 750 8.94 36.34 -8.00
C HIS A 750 8.94 35.58 -9.33
N LEU A 751 8.39 36.13 -10.41
CA LEU A 751 8.45 35.53 -11.75
C LEU A 751 9.90 35.33 -12.21
N LEU A 752 10.74 36.38 -12.15
CA LEU A 752 12.17 36.31 -12.48
C LEU A 752 12.90 35.19 -11.72
N LEU A 753 12.66 35.06 -10.41
CA LEU A 753 13.35 34.06 -9.58
C LEU A 753 12.72 32.65 -9.65
N PHE A 754 11.49 32.53 -10.15
CA PHE A 754 10.73 31.28 -10.24
C PHE A 754 10.91 30.56 -11.58
N LEU A 755 10.71 31.27 -12.71
CA LEU A 755 10.76 30.71 -14.06
C LEU A 755 12.03 29.90 -14.37
N PRO A 756 13.24 30.28 -13.90
CA PRO A 756 14.44 29.46 -14.10
C PRO A 756 14.29 28.04 -13.55
N ASN A 757 13.57 27.82 -12.45
CA ASN A 757 13.39 26.49 -11.85
C ASN A 757 12.44 25.60 -12.65
N LEU A 758 11.72 26.14 -13.64
CA LEU A 758 10.93 25.34 -14.59
C LEU A 758 11.78 24.87 -15.79
N ALA A 759 12.93 25.50 -16.06
CA ALA A 759 13.76 25.23 -17.22
C ALA A 759 14.78 24.09 -16.99
N ASP A 760 15.43 23.63 -18.06
CA ASP A 760 16.49 22.62 -18.04
C ASP A 760 17.68 23.00 -17.13
N PRO A 761 17.93 22.27 -16.02
CA PRO A 761 19.07 22.47 -15.13
C PRO A 761 20.42 22.60 -15.85
N ALA A 762 20.68 21.76 -16.85
CA ALA A 762 21.96 21.72 -17.56
C ALA A 762 22.19 22.96 -18.43
N LYS A 763 21.14 23.70 -18.80
CA LYS A 763 21.27 25.02 -19.46
C LYS A 763 21.62 26.12 -18.46
N LEU A 764 21.06 26.07 -17.26
CA LEU A 764 21.26 27.05 -16.20
C LEU A 764 22.69 26.95 -15.64
N GLU A 765 23.21 25.74 -15.43
CA GLU A 765 24.61 25.53 -15.05
C GLU A 765 25.57 26.06 -16.13
N LYS A 766 25.31 25.76 -17.41
CA LYS A 766 26.04 26.35 -18.55
C LYS A 766 25.97 27.87 -18.60
N ALA A 767 24.90 28.47 -18.07
CA ALA A 767 24.73 29.93 -17.98
C ALA A 767 25.55 30.58 -16.85
N GLY A 768 26.10 29.78 -15.92
CA GLY A 768 26.76 30.25 -14.70
C GLY A 768 25.87 30.27 -13.45
N VAL A 769 24.68 29.67 -13.52
CA VAL A 769 23.76 29.51 -12.38
C VAL A 769 23.89 28.06 -11.87
N PRO A 770 24.76 27.78 -10.89
CA PRO A 770 24.84 26.45 -10.29
C PRO A 770 23.55 26.10 -9.56
N GLY A 771 23.23 24.82 -9.49
CA GLY A 771 22.18 24.33 -8.60
C GLY A 771 22.56 24.53 -7.14
N ILE A 772 21.70 25.18 -6.37
CA ILE A 772 21.85 25.33 -4.92
C ILE A 772 21.06 24.20 -4.27
N GLU A 773 21.76 23.25 -3.64
CA GLU A 773 21.13 22.16 -2.90
C GLU A 773 20.66 22.63 -1.52
N GLU A 774 19.36 22.86 -1.35
CA GLU A 774 18.78 23.20 -0.04
C GLU A 774 18.39 21.92 0.72
N GLN A 775 19.18 21.56 1.73
CA GLN A 775 18.90 20.41 2.61
C GLN A 775 17.89 20.76 3.71
N PHE A 776 16.83 19.94 3.84
CA PHE A 776 15.73 20.15 4.77
C PHE A 776 15.96 19.42 6.09
N GLU A 777 16.20 20.19 7.15
CA GLU A 777 16.33 19.66 8.52
C GLU A 777 15.08 18.87 8.96
N PRO A 778 15.23 17.70 9.60
CA PRO A 778 14.12 16.86 10.07
C PRO A 778 13.14 17.62 10.98
N VAL A 779 11.87 17.72 10.56
CA VAL A 779 10.86 18.48 11.30
C VAL A 779 10.26 17.64 12.42
N ARG A 780 10.38 18.12 13.67
CA ARG A 780 9.70 17.53 14.82
C ARG A 780 8.24 17.98 14.89
N VAL A 781 7.32 17.01 14.82
CA VAL A 781 5.87 17.22 14.96
C VAL A 781 5.34 16.25 16.01
N ASN A 782 4.77 16.78 17.09
CA ASN A 782 4.16 15.99 18.17
C ASN A 782 5.08 14.87 18.73
N ASN A 783 6.34 15.20 19.01
CA ASN A 783 7.44 14.31 19.43
C ASN A 783 7.95 13.30 18.38
N TYR A 784 7.26 13.10 17.26
CA TYR A 784 7.81 12.37 16.12
C TYR A 784 8.77 13.26 15.33
N THR A 785 9.89 12.70 14.89
CA THR A 785 10.78 13.37 13.93
C THR A 785 10.39 12.85 12.55
N LEU A 786 9.78 13.70 11.72
CA LEU A 786 9.61 13.38 10.31
C LEU A 786 11.02 13.34 9.67
N PRO A 787 11.28 12.42 8.71
CA PRO A 787 12.57 12.36 8.05
C PRO A 787 12.89 13.70 7.38
N ALA A 788 14.18 13.96 7.16
CA ALA A 788 14.60 14.99 6.22
C ALA A 788 13.91 14.71 4.88
N ARG A 789 13.35 15.74 4.26
CA ARG A 789 12.88 15.64 2.87
C ARG A 789 14.08 15.65 1.94
N ASP A 790 13.93 15.06 0.76
CA ASP A 790 14.94 15.08 -0.28
C ASP A 790 15.40 16.53 -0.55
N ALA A 791 16.70 16.69 -0.78
CA ALA A 791 17.29 18.01 -0.92
C ALA A 791 16.79 18.69 -2.20
N VAL A 792 16.34 19.94 -2.09
CA VAL A 792 15.73 20.65 -3.21
C VAL A 792 16.81 21.48 -3.90
N VAL A 793 17.22 21.02 -5.08
CA VAL A 793 18.12 21.79 -5.94
C VAL A 793 17.31 22.89 -6.64
N HIS A 794 17.69 24.16 -6.45
CA HIS A 794 17.06 25.30 -7.10
C HIS A 794 18.09 26.18 -7.84
N TYR A 795 17.66 26.83 -8.90
CA TYR A 795 18.52 27.54 -9.85
C TYR A 795 18.18 29.02 -9.87
N THR A 796 18.67 29.77 -8.87
CA THR A 796 18.30 31.17 -8.66
C THR A 796 19.37 32.12 -9.21
N PRO A 797 19.17 32.78 -10.38
CA PRO A 797 20.08 33.78 -10.93
C PRO A 797 20.07 35.10 -10.13
N ASP A 798 21.12 35.92 -10.31
CA ASP A 798 21.12 37.34 -9.90
C ASP A 798 21.02 38.23 -11.15
N PHE A 799 19.88 38.91 -11.31
CA PHE A 799 19.60 39.79 -12.46
C PHE A 799 20.13 41.23 -12.29
N ARG A 800 20.64 41.62 -11.12
CA ARG A 800 21.08 43.02 -10.87
C ARG A 800 22.37 43.40 -11.59
N PHE A 801 23.21 42.42 -11.87
CA PHE A 801 24.43 42.59 -12.66
C PHE A 801 24.17 42.00 -14.05
N GLY A 802 24.62 42.67 -15.12
CA GLY A 802 24.44 42.26 -16.51
C GLY A 802 25.07 40.89 -16.86
N PHE A 803 24.39 39.84 -16.43
CA PHE A 803 24.74 38.42 -16.49
C PHE A 803 26.17 38.09 -16.04
N ASP A 804 26.33 38.11 -14.72
CA ASP A 804 27.36 37.49 -13.86
C ASP A 804 28.32 36.48 -14.52
N VAL A 805 29.25 36.97 -15.34
CA VAL A 805 30.30 36.18 -16.01
C VAL A 805 31.62 36.98 -16.03
N VAL A 806 32.63 36.41 -15.37
CA VAL A 806 34.02 36.90 -15.36
C VAL A 806 34.54 37.03 -16.79
N GLU A 807 35.32 38.08 -17.08
CA GLU A 807 35.55 38.55 -18.46
C GLU A 807 36.28 37.61 -19.42
N LYS A 808 36.87 36.52 -18.96
CA LYS A 808 37.94 35.82 -19.68
C LYS A 808 37.58 34.46 -20.31
N SER A 809 36.31 34.03 -20.27
CA SER A 809 35.81 32.85 -21.03
C SER A 809 34.71 33.19 -22.07
N LYS A 810 34.46 34.49 -22.31
CA LYS A 810 33.20 35.05 -22.84
C LYS A 810 32.78 34.70 -24.29
N ALA A 811 33.48 33.84 -25.03
CA ALA A 811 33.12 33.54 -26.43
C ALA A 811 32.12 32.38 -26.58
N LYS A 812 32.52 31.14 -26.23
CA LYS A 812 31.77 29.93 -26.65
C LYS A 812 30.70 29.46 -25.65
N GLN A 813 30.95 29.59 -24.35
CA GLN A 813 29.95 29.27 -23.30
C GLN A 813 28.79 30.28 -23.26
N LYS A 814 28.98 31.48 -23.84
CA LYS A 814 28.08 32.63 -23.68
C LYS A 814 26.78 32.55 -24.50
N LYS A 815 26.65 31.65 -25.48
CA LYS A 815 25.49 31.66 -26.43
C LYS A 815 24.30 30.78 -25.99
N GLU A 816 24.52 29.55 -25.55
CA GLU A 816 23.42 28.62 -25.21
C GLU A 816 22.77 28.94 -23.85
N GLY A 817 23.56 28.91 -22.77
CA GLY A 817 23.02 29.05 -21.41
C GLY A 817 22.42 30.44 -21.14
N LYS A 818 22.99 31.50 -21.72
CA LYS A 818 22.44 32.85 -21.54
C LYS A 818 21.12 33.08 -22.24
N GLY A 819 20.80 32.32 -23.30
CA GLY A 819 19.54 32.46 -24.02
C GLY A 819 18.34 32.32 -23.09
N ILE A 820 18.29 31.29 -22.25
CA ILE A 820 17.13 31.08 -21.37
C ILE A 820 16.97 32.16 -20.29
N LEU A 821 18.08 32.74 -19.80
CA LEU A 821 18.04 33.79 -18.78
C LEU A 821 17.73 35.17 -19.35
N LEU A 822 18.15 35.46 -20.59
CA LEU A 822 17.71 36.64 -21.35
C LEU A 822 16.20 36.56 -21.56
N LYS A 823 15.70 35.49 -22.19
CA LYS A 823 14.27 35.25 -22.40
C LYS A 823 13.43 35.44 -21.13
N ILE A 824 13.89 34.93 -19.97
CA ILE A 824 13.22 35.13 -18.67
C ILE A 824 13.24 36.60 -18.19
N GLN A 825 14.33 37.34 -18.43
CA GLN A 825 14.41 38.77 -18.12
C GLN A 825 13.46 39.56 -19.03
N ASP A 826 13.60 39.38 -20.33
CA ASP A 826 12.92 40.17 -21.35
C ASP A 826 11.39 39.95 -21.27
N MET A 827 10.95 38.72 -20.99
CA MET A 827 9.54 38.34 -20.74
C MET A 827 8.92 38.96 -19.46
N VAL A 828 9.70 39.52 -18.54
CA VAL A 828 9.21 40.02 -17.24
C VAL A 828 9.51 41.50 -16.99
N ILE A 829 10.55 42.07 -17.63
CA ILE A 829 10.92 43.49 -17.50
C ILE A 829 11.29 44.20 -18.83
N SER A 830 11.17 43.52 -19.98
CA SER A 830 11.60 43.95 -21.33
C SER A 830 13.12 44.16 -21.53
N ASP A 831 13.52 44.16 -22.80
CA ASP A 831 14.87 44.38 -23.34
C ASP A 831 15.61 45.60 -22.74
N TRP A 832 14.86 46.61 -22.31
CA TRP A 832 15.38 47.89 -21.79
C TRP A 832 15.24 47.99 -20.26
N GLY A 833 14.71 46.96 -19.60
CA GLY A 833 14.50 46.89 -18.15
C GLY A 833 15.80 46.77 -17.37
N SER A 834 16.41 47.91 -17.02
CA SER A 834 17.51 47.94 -16.06
C SER A 834 17.00 47.82 -14.63
N VAL A 835 17.53 46.89 -13.84
CA VAL A 835 17.28 46.85 -12.39
C VAL A 835 17.85 48.11 -11.74
N HIS A 836 17.00 48.92 -11.10
CA HIS A 836 17.39 50.16 -10.45
C HIS A 836 18.33 49.87 -9.25
N PRO A 837 19.27 50.77 -8.88
CA PRO A 837 20.17 50.54 -7.73
C PRO A 837 19.49 50.27 -6.38
N SER A 838 18.24 50.73 -6.19
CA SER A 838 17.40 50.40 -5.03
C SER A 838 16.72 49.02 -5.11
N GLY A 839 17.03 48.22 -6.14
CA GLY A 839 16.55 46.85 -6.33
C GLY A 839 15.21 46.73 -7.07
N TRP A 840 14.57 47.84 -7.43
CA TRP A 840 13.31 47.82 -8.17
C TRP A 840 13.48 47.55 -9.67
N LEU A 841 12.37 47.13 -10.28
CA LEU A 841 12.26 46.81 -11.70
C LEU A 841 11.47 47.92 -12.40
N SER A 842 11.65 48.04 -13.72
CA SER A 842 10.77 48.86 -14.56
C SER A 842 9.36 48.29 -14.61
N GLU A 843 8.36 49.15 -14.79
CA GLU A 843 7.00 48.69 -15.10
C GLU A 843 7.01 47.89 -16.41
N TYR A 844 6.42 46.69 -16.37
CA TYR A 844 6.20 45.87 -17.55
C TYR A 844 4.98 44.98 -17.32
N THR A 845 3.96 45.12 -18.16
CA THR A 845 2.82 44.19 -18.28
C THR A 845 2.72 43.76 -19.74
N LEU A 846 2.16 42.57 -19.97
CA LEU A 846 1.81 42.11 -21.31
C LEU A 846 0.68 42.95 -21.93
N GLU A 847 -0.23 43.45 -21.09
CA GLU A 847 -1.39 44.26 -21.51
C GLU A 847 -1.01 45.66 -22.02
N ASN A 848 0.13 46.22 -21.59
CA ASN A 848 0.67 47.48 -22.12
C ASN A 848 1.31 47.34 -23.51
N GLN A 849 1.40 46.11 -24.07
CA GLN A 849 2.09 45.87 -25.34
C GLN A 849 1.19 46.12 -26.57
N ALA A 850 1.21 47.35 -27.08
CA ALA A 850 0.36 47.80 -28.20
C ALA A 850 0.70 47.25 -29.60
N ASN A 851 1.66 46.32 -29.76
CA ASN A 851 1.94 45.65 -31.04
C ASN A 851 1.93 44.13 -30.84
N ASP A 852 1.20 43.41 -31.70
CA ASP A 852 1.09 41.95 -31.68
C ASP A 852 2.45 41.24 -31.82
N THR A 853 3.44 41.84 -32.50
CA THR A 853 4.84 41.32 -32.57
C THR A 853 5.64 41.55 -31.29
N LYS A 854 5.13 42.28 -30.29
CA LYS A 854 5.62 42.17 -28.91
C LYS A 854 4.95 40.99 -28.21
N ARG A 855 3.62 40.97 -28.25
CA ARG A 855 2.80 39.99 -27.54
C ARG A 855 3.14 38.55 -27.93
N ARG A 856 3.38 38.27 -29.22
CA ARG A 856 3.85 36.97 -29.70
C ARG A 856 5.16 36.54 -29.02
N VAL A 857 6.23 37.34 -28.96
CA VAL A 857 7.53 36.96 -28.33
C VAL A 857 7.38 36.54 -26.88
N TRP A 858 6.50 37.22 -26.17
CA TRP A 858 6.25 36.89 -24.79
C TRP A 858 5.76 35.43 -24.67
N LEU A 859 5.04 34.93 -25.68
CA LEU A 859 4.70 33.51 -25.87
C LEU A 859 5.93 32.66 -26.27
N GLU A 860 6.90 33.13 -27.08
CA GLU A 860 8.20 32.42 -27.30
C GLU A 860 8.86 32.10 -25.99
N TYR A 861 9.06 33.14 -25.19
CA TYR A 861 9.91 33.09 -24.02
C TYR A 861 9.26 32.13 -23.01
N LEU A 862 7.95 32.21 -22.83
CA LEU A 862 7.19 31.26 -22.03
C LEU A 862 7.24 29.83 -22.59
N ALA A 863 6.98 29.64 -23.88
CA ALA A 863 6.94 28.32 -24.51
C ALA A 863 8.29 27.60 -24.47
N HIS A 864 9.40 28.27 -24.82
CA HIS A 864 10.76 27.76 -24.71
C HIS A 864 11.11 27.33 -23.28
N ILE A 865 10.70 28.11 -22.26
CA ILE A 865 10.91 27.75 -20.84
C ILE A 865 10.20 26.44 -20.53
N LEU A 866 8.88 26.39 -20.77
CA LEU A 866 8.03 25.25 -20.43
C LEU A 866 8.41 23.97 -21.18
N ALA A 867 8.77 24.09 -22.46
CA ALA A 867 9.16 22.97 -23.29
C ALA A 867 10.59 22.46 -22.96
N SER A 868 11.45 23.33 -22.44
CA SER A 868 12.75 22.94 -21.88
C SER A 868 12.64 22.21 -20.54
N SER A 869 11.48 22.25 -19.88
CA SER A 869 11.27 21.66 -18.57
C SER A 869 11.51 20.14 -18.55
N PRO A 870 12.15 19.59 -17.49
CA PRO A 870 12.21 18.13 -17.30
C PRO A 870 10.82 17.47 -17.22
N HIS A 871 9.76 18.24 -16.92
CA HIS A 871 8.38 17.74 -16.81
C HIS A 871 7.60 17.77 -18.14
N ALA A 872 8.12 18.41 -19.20
CA ALA A 872 7.35 18.75 -20.39
C ALA A 872 6.69 17.54 -21.09
N ARG A 873 7.46 16.48 -21.36
CA ARG A 873 6.96 15.24 -22.01
C ARG A 873 5.84 14.58 -21.20
N ALA A 874 6.01 14.56 -19.87
CA ALA A 874 5.06 13.94 -18.96
C ALA A 874 3.74 14.73 -18.85
N LEU A 875 3.63 15.93 -19.42
CA LEU A 875 2.34 16.60 -19.61
C LEU A 875 1.66 16.14 -20.90
N ASP A 876 2.41 15.88 -21.97
CA ASP A 876 1.84 15.46 -23.25
C ASP A 876 1.29 14.03 -23.19
N ASP A 877 1.99 13.12 -22.49
CA ASP A 877 1.49 11.78 -22.22
C ASP A 877 0.15 11.78 -21.44
N ASP A 878 -0.12 12.83 -20.64
CA ASP A 878 -1.34 12.99 -19.86
C ASP A 878 -2.45 13.77 -20.60
N LYS A 879 -2.09 14.65 -21.54
CA LYS A 879 -2.99 15.66 -22.12
C LYS A 879 -3.12 15.65 -23.65
N GLY A 880 -2.28 14.92 -24.38
CA GLY A 880 -2.23 14.95 -25.85
C GLY A 880 -3.51 14.47 -26.57
N THR A 881 -4.47 13.89 -25.86
CA THR A 881 -5.81 13.54 -26.39
C THR A 881 -6.88 14.61 -26.14
N SER A 882 -6.53 15.73 -25.48
CA SER A 882 -7.43 16.88 -25.35
C SER A 882 -7.40 17.73 -26.62
N GLU A 883 -8.58 18.04 -27.14
CA GLU A 883 -8.76 19.00 -28.22
C GLU A 883 -8.10 20.35 -27.85
N GLY A 884 -7.39 20.95 -28.80
CA GLY A 884 -6.62 22.18 -28.58
C GLY A 884 -5.28 22.03 -27.82
N TRP A 885 -4.84 20.84 -27.40
CA TRP A 885 -3.55 20.70 -26.70
C TRP A 885 -2.34 20.87 -27.65
N TRP A 886 -1.54 21.92 -27.45
CA TRP A 886 -0.22 22.07 -28.06
C TRP A 886 0.78 21.22 -27.27
N SER A 887 1.27 20.12 -27.84
CA SER A 887 2.24 19.25 -27.13
C SER A 887 3.62 19.89 -27.01
N THR A 888 4.58 19.30 -26.28
CA THR A 888 5.99 19.73 -26.33
C THR A 888 6.52 19.76 -27.77
N SER A 889 5.89 19.02 -28.69
CA SER A 889 6.18 19.14 -30.12
C SER A 889 5.90 20.55 -30.59
N ARG A 890 4.69 21.07 -30.43
CA ARG A 890 4.34 22.40 -30.92
C ARG A 890 5.03 23.59 -30.16
N LEU A 891 6.23 23.41 -29.53
CA LEU A 891 6.90 24.26 -28.52
C LEU A 891 8.51 24.35 -28.49
N LYS A 892 9.32 24.07 -29.56
CA LYS A 892 10.80 24.43 -29.69
C LYS A 892 11.45 25.04 -31.00
N ALA A 893 10.96 24.94 -32.26
CA ALA A 893 11.30 25.81 -33.44
C ALA A 893 10.26 25.97 -34.64
N TYR A 894 9.42 27.04 -34.70
CA TYR A 894 8.62 27.58 -35.85
C TYR A 894 8.88 29.10 -35.91
N ASN A 895 7.88 30.02 -35.88
CA ASN A 895 8.10 31.40 -35.44
C ASN A 895 6.86 32.30 -35.16
N GLY A 896 7.06 33.39 -34.42
CA GLY A 896 6.13 34.53 -34.22
C GLY A 896 6.66 35.93 -34.61
N HIS A 897 7.91 36.01 -35.09
CA HIS A 897 8.20 36.91 -36.21
C HIS A 897 7.34 36.55 -37.45
N GLN A 898 6.58 35.42 -37.41
CA GLN A 898 5.61 34.97 -38.40
C GLN A 898 4.22 34.86 -37.75
N GLN A 899 3.17 35.31 -38.43
CA GLN A 899 1.82 35.20 -37.86
C GLN A 899 1.27 33.77 -37.99
N ILE A 900 0.59 33.27 -36.94
CA ILE A 900 -0.08 31.95 -36.98
C ILE A 900 -1.22 31.98 -38.01
N ALA A 901 -1.41 30.88 -38.76
CA ALA A 901 -2.57 30.71 -39.63
C ALA A 901 -3.87 30.65 -38.81
N GLY A 902 -4.68 31.71 -38.91
CA GLY A 902 -5.82 32.00 -38.02
C GLY A 902 -5.73 33.40 -37.40
N GLY A 903 -4.52 33.98 -37.36
CA GLY A 903 -4.29 35.33 -36.86
C GLY A 903 -4.48 35.45 -35.35
N ARG A 904 -4.95 36.61 -34.90
CA ARG A 904 -5.02 36.98 -33.47
C ARG A 904 -5.90 36.05 -32.64
N GLU A 905 -6.96 35.48 -33.19
CA GLU A 905 -7.82 34.53 -32.47
C GLU A 905 -7.04 33.27 -32.04
N THR A 906 -6.16 32.75 -32.89
CA THR A 906 -5.29 31.60 -32.56
C THR A 906 -4.12 31.99 -31.65
N GLU A 907 -3.68 33.26 -31.67
CA GLU A 907 -2.73 33.80 -30.69
C GLU A 907 -3.37 33.91 -29.29
N ASP A 908 -4.66 34.26 -29.20
CA ASP A 908 -5.44 34.27 -27.95
C ASP A 908 -5.62 32.85 -27.39
N GLU A 909 -5.94 31.87 -28.25
CA GLU A 909 -5.99 30.44 -27.87
C GLU A 909 -4.63 29.92 -27.35
N LEU A 910 -3.53 30.28 -28.01
CA LEU A 910 -2.18 29.91 -27.59
C LEU A 910 -1.83 30.52 -26.23
N GLN A 911 -2.19 31.78 -25.98
CA GLN A 911 -1.96 32.45 -24.70
C GLN A 911 -2.63 31.71 -23.53
N ARG A 912 -3.91 31.34 -23.67
CA ARG A 912 -4.63 30.50 -22.67
C ARG A 912 -3.97 29.14 -22.49
N HIS A 913 -3.60 28.48 -23.58
CA HIS A 913 -2.91 27.19 -23.51
C HIS A 913 -1.57 27.27 -22.77
N LEU A 914 -0.77 28.32 -23.01
CA LEU A 914 0.54 28.49 -22.36
C LEU A 914 0.42 28.83 -20.88
N PHE A 915 -0.57 29.65 -20.46
CA PHE A 915 -0.84 29.84 -19.04
C PHE A 915 -1.27 28.53 -18.36
N LEU A 916 -2.12 27.72 -19.00
CA LEU A 916 -2.47 26.39 -18.50
C LEU A 916 -1.22 25.50 -18.41
N ARG A 917 -0.38 25.45 -19.45
CA ARG A 917 0.85 24.65 -19.42
C ARG A 917 1.84 25.13 -18.35
N TYR A 918 1.94 26.43 -18.10
CA TYR A 918 2.73 27.03 -17.02
C TYR A 918 2.27 26.58 -15.65
N VAL A 919 0.96 26.65 -15.39
CA VAL A 919 0.33 26.14 -14.18
C VAL A 919 0.65 24.65 -13.98
N LEU A 920 0.40 23.81 -14.99
CA LEU A 920 0.59 22.36 -14.86
C LEU A 920 2.07 21.94 -14.72
N THR A 921 2.99 22.67 -15.36
CA THR A 921 4.44 22.46 -15.24
C THR A 921 4.93 22.83 -13.84
N SER A 922 4.42 23.94 -13.27
CA SER A 922 4.72 24.37 -11.90
C SER A 922 4.29 23.32 -10.88
N LEU A 923 3.08 22.76 -11.03
CA LEU A 923 2.60 21.68 -10.17
C LEU A 923 3.51 20.43 -10.26
N LYS A 924 3.92 19.99 -11.47
CA LYS A 924 4.89 18.87 -11.61
C LYS A 924 6.28 19.20 -11.03
N ALA A 925 6.69 20.47 -11.01
CA ALA A 925 7.89 20.95 -10.32
C ALA A 925 7.72 21.13 -8.79
N GLY A 926 6.58 20.73 -8.22
CA GLY A 926 6.31 20.73 -6.78
C GLY A 926 6.05 22.11 -6.17
N GLN A 927 5.63 23.08 -6.99
CA GLN A 927 5.43 24.46 -6.57
C GLN A 927 4.12 25.03 -7.12
N VAL A 928 3.54 25.98 -6.38
CA VAL A 928 2.44 26.81 -6.89
C VAL A 928 3.09 27.92 -7.74
N PRO A 929 2.60 28.20 -8.97
CA PRO A 929 3.11 29.31 -9.77
C PRO A 929 2.88 30.65 -9.07
N PRO A 930 3.83 31.60 -9.14
CA PRO A 930 3.50 33.02 -9.11
C PRO A 930 2.53 33.36 -10.26
N GLU A 931 1.55 34.19 -9.97
CA GLU A 931 0.54 34.64 -10.94
C GLU A 931 1.16 35.44 -12.11
N PHE A 932 0.38 35.73 -13.16
CA PHE A 932 0.68 36.87 -14.04
C PHE A 932 -0.32 37.98 -13.76
N LEU A 933 0.18 39.18 -13.48
CA LEU A 933 -0.62 40.30 -12.95
C LEU A 933 -0.86 41.39 -13.99
N SER A 934 -2.05 41.97 -13.94
CA SER A 934 -2.46 43.19 -14.62
C SER A 934 -2.24 44.43 -13.74
N LEU A 935 -1.94 45.57 -14.38
CA LEU A 935 -2.09 46.90 -13.81
C LEU A 935 -3.07 47.70 -14.67
N THR A 936 -4.22 48.05 -14.10
CA THR A 936 -5.31 48.72 -14.83
C THR A 936 -5.04 50.21 -15.12
N GLU A 937 -4.00 50.80 -14.52
CA GLU A 937 -3.66 52.22 -14.62
C GLU A 937 -2.13 52.41 -14.47
N THR A 938 -1.48 52.95 -15.50
CA THR A 938 0.00 53.01 -15.63
C THR A 938 0.59 54.37 -15.26
N TYR A 939 -0.15 55.46 -15.50
CA TYR A 939 0.35 56.85 -15.43
C TYR A 939 0.95 57.30 -14.08
N GLU A 940 0.72 56.56 -12.99
CA GLU A 940 1.26 56.84 -11.66
C GLU A 940 2.20 55.74 -11.13
N TYR A 941 2.71 54.84 -11.99
CA TYR A 941 3.55 53.73 -11.55
C TYR A 941 4.77 54.23 -10.77
N GLY A 942 5.04 53.56 -9.65
CA GLY A 942 6.19 53.83 -8.78
C GLY A 942 6.19 55.15 -8.01
N LEU A 943 5.27 56.08 -8.25
CA LEU A 943 5.24 57.37 -7.56
C LEU A 943 4.53 57.28 -6.19
N CYS A 944 5.17 57.75 -5.11
CA CYS A 944 4.49 57.90 -3.80
C CYS A 944 3.60 59.15 -3.78
N SER A 945 2.63 59.19 -2.87
CA SER A 945 1.65 60.27 -2.67
C SER A 945 2.26 61.68 -2.72
N LYS A 946 3.42 61.89 -2.08
CA LYS A 946 4.16 63.16 -2.12
C LYS A 946 4.76 63.48 -3.49
N CYS A 947 5.25 62.46 -4.21
CA CYS A 947 5.74 62.62 -5.58
C CYS A 947 4.59 62.86 -6.57
N ARG A 948 3.47 62.15 -6.42
CA ARG A 948 2.24 62.32 -7.24
C ARG A 948 1.69 63.74 -7.11
N ALA A 949 1.64 64.27 -5.89
CA ALA A 949 1.29 65.66 -5.61
C ALA A 949 2.27 66.71 -6.21
N SER A 950 3.45 66.30 -6.69
CA SER A 950 4.42 67.16 -7.39
C SER A 950 4.54 66.90 -8.89
N SER A 951 3.98 65.80 -9.41
CA SER A 951 4.14 65.35 -10.80
C SER A 951 2.96 65.77 -11.68
N THR A 952 2.58 67.05 -11.65
CA THR A 952 1.60 67.64 -12.57
C THR A 952 2.23 67.86 -13.96
N VAL A 953 2.66 66.79 -14.62
CA VAL A 953 3.41 66.80 -15.88
C VAL A 953 2.47 66.51 -17.05
N THR A 954 2.51 67.38 -18.06
CA THR A 954 1.83 67.19 -19.35
C THR A 954 2.57 66.13 -20.18
N MET A 955 1.87 65.08 -20.65
CA MET A 955 2.47 64.03 -21.48
C MET A 955 2.42 64.33 -22.99
N ASP A 956 3.53 64.00 -23.66
CA ASP A 956 3.68 63.82 -25.12
C ASP A 956 3.81 62.31 -25.44
N TYR A 957 3.49 61.88 -26.66
CA TYR A 957 3.29 60.45 -27.05
C TYR A 957 4.11 60.03 -28.31
N ASN A 958 4.82 58.87 -28.31
CA ASN A 958 5.31 58.08 -29.51
C ASN A 958 5.99 56.68 -29.17
N ASP A 959 5.60 55.56 -29.86
CA ASP A 959 6.28 54.28 -30.34
C ASP A 959 6.95 53.10 -29.48
N LEU A 960 6.89 51.79 -29.98
CA LEU A 960 7.52 50.47 -29.51
C LEU A 960 7.49 49.22 -30.55
N SER A 961 8.36 48.11 -30.56
CA SER A 961 8.10 46.63 -31.03
C SER A 961 9.24 45.51 -31.31
N ASP A 962 8.96 44.14 -31.42
CA ASP A 962 9.88 42.93 -31.11
C ASP A 962 10.01 41.57 -32.03
N GLU A 963 9.96 40.27 -31.52
CA GLU A 963 10.64 38.89 -31.89
C GLU A 963 9.80 37.48 -32.01
N GLU A 964 10.26 36.15 -31.81
CA GLU A 964 9.56 34.76 -31.52
C GLU A 964 10.08 33.31 -32.10
N ALA A 965 9.34 32.13 -32.06
CA ALA A 965 9.72 30.66 -31.72
C ALA A 965 9.08 29.31 -32.36
N ASP A 966 9.40 28.03 -31.92
CA ASP A 966 8.58 26.75 -31.60
C ASP A 966 8.12 25.39 -32.46
N ASP A 967 8.26 24.08 -32.01
CA ASP A 967 8.66 22.74 -32.72
C ASP A 967 9.63 21.61 -32.04
N TYR A 968 9.26 20.41 -31.44
CA TYR A 968 9.93 19.02 -31.28
C TYR A 968 9.41 17.96 -30.18
N GLU A 969 9.11 16.65 -30.47
CA GLU A 969 8.65 15.57 -29.47
C GLU A 969 8.86 14.00 -29.76
N PHE A 970 7.85 13.07 -29.55
CA PHE A 970 7.65 11.62 -29.94
C PHE A 970 8.10 10.41 -29.02
N ALA A 971 7.20 9.55 -28.43
CA ALA A 971 7.63 8.43 -27.52
C ALA A 971 6.83 7.10 -27.22
N ARG A 972 5.52 6.91 -27.45
CA ARG A 972 4.68 5.99 -26.60
C ARG A 972 4.54 4.48 -26.96
N GLU A 973 4.94 3.99 -28.14
CA GLU A 973 4.26 2.84 -28.78
C GLU A 973 4.90 1.42 -28.66
N LYS A 974 5.93 1.19 -27.82
CA LYS A 974 6.86 0.05 -28.02
C LYS A 974 6.72 -1.22 -27.15
N TYR A 975 5.52 -1.58 -26.67
CA TYR A 975 5.33 -2.79 -25.83
C TYR A 975 3.99 -3.53 -26.06
N LEU A 976 3.70 -3.87 -27.32
CA LEU A 976 2.76 -4.92 -27.74
C LEU A 976 3.49 -5.92 -28.66
#